data_AF-A0A2N8N2N1-F1
#
_entry.id   AF-A0A2N8N2N1-F1
#
_cell.length_a   1.000
_cell.length_b   1.000
_cell.length_c   1.000
_cell.angle_alpha   90.00
_cell.angle_beta   90.00
_cell.angle_gamma   90.00
#
_symmetry.space_group_name_H-M   'P 1'
#
loop_
_entity.id
_entity.type
_entity.pdbx_description
1 polymer ?
#
loop_
_entity_poly.entity_id
_entity_poly.type
_entity_poly.pdbx_seq_one_letter_code
_entity_poly.pdbx_strand_id
1 'polypeptide(L)'
;MPAGIPRISGLGAITGGLVEELLTRPKGQSRALPVVVALGARGTGKSALLDAITERCEEIPHAYLDFERHERENIQPRELLAHLAFDLGRHRKQFGRLAFPRLWLCMLVLSAPVELRDRRAALRKIRELLAENQPLEQNRETIVDVVRLVGGVAPAGGLKGWPEATDLLLRGLGWYGRRRLAGKMKALPASTGNHEDFLIEIAKHARGDDEDRAAVDGIFCDAFLTDLRLGYQGVNRSRRTLNSVVLLDNAHTPGGQVFLRTLTEARHRSGGEPDPLVVIATSRRWNPDWNESWSLLTPQRGAPSRRRPTTHRTDGLRAPSPRQPSDVDSDWTAGGDPRWYPWYLLELGALSEDDVVDIVARGDIHPTSRLPRFLYRLTDGHPGAVTTVFGASAQLYDSRAPNALRTSLRTGVEAEDGTETTLLAAAQAYLLQDLPVPGRQDLVTASAARDVETLFHKNIVDLRNATEEGALFKELGDLLWLRAEPGEELHYVLHPWLRRILLQELAARPEDHPLNWERVHTRCRDFYGKHGQRVAARYHDLALENVSAVVAHLSEPFADDHQPEFDVAAAEAWLAELDVITAAPNRLDAGAEAYEQLEAHAGHADGELETTLSWLVVALWIAADPLGDPGGTLNSTIEGGFHQLAHGRGRGSILLHERAERYR
;
A
#
# COMPACT_ATOMS: atom_id res chain seq x y z
N MET A 1 23.76 18.86 -5.71
CA MET A 1 22.30 18.79 -5.89
C MET A 1 22.01 18.83 -7.39
N PRO A 2 21.86 17.69 -8.08
CA PRO A 2 21.37 17.74 -9.45
C PRO A 2 19.86 18.01 -9.42
N ALA A 3 19.45 19.04 -10.16
CA ALA A 3 18.06 19.32 -10.47
C ALA A 3 17.57 18.31 -11.51
N GLY A 4 16.39 17.71 -11.30
CA GLY A 4 15.75 16.86 -12.31
C GLY A 4 15.10 15.56 -11.83
N ILE A 5 15.02 15.28 -10.52
CA ILE A 5 14.28 14.09 -10.05
C ILE A 5 12.77 14.39 -10.13
N PRO A 6 11.95 13.55 -10.78
CA PRO A 6 10.50 13.69 -10.76
C PRO A 6 10.00 13.72 -9.31
N ARG A 7 9.46 14.86 -8.88
CA ARG A 7 8.85 14.98 -7.56
C ARG A 7 7.58 14.14 -7.54
N ILE A 8 7.56 13.07 -6.75
CA ILE A 8 6.30 12.40 -6.42
C ILE A 8 5.56 13.30 -5.45
N SER A 9 4.35 13.73 -5.82
CA SER A 9 3.48 14.56 -4.96
C SER A 9 3.18 13.81 -3.65
N GLY A 10 3.07 14.55 -2.54
CA GLY A 10 2.77 13.98 -1.21
C GLY A 10 3.91 13.19 -0.52
N LEU A 11 5.01 12.83 -1.20
CA LEU A 11 6.06 11.96 -0.64
C LEU A 11 7.42 12.65 -0.44
N GLY A 12 7.43 13.98 -0.38
CA GLY A 12 8.66 14.78 -0.23
C GLY A 12 9.44 14.51 1.06
N ALA A 13 8.75 14.36 2.19
CA ALA A 13 9.37 14.03 3.48
C ALA A 13 10.09 12.68 3.47
N ILE A 14 9.57 11.71 2.71
CA ILE A 14 10.11 10.35 2.60
C ILE A 14 11.30 10.33 1.64
N THR A 15 11.09 10.78 0.41
CA THR A 15 12.11 10.76 -0.66
C THR A 15 13.27 11.72 -0.38
N GLY A 16 13.05 12.75 0.42
CA GLY A 16 14.05 13.70 0.91
C GLY A 16 14.54 13.36 2.32
N GLY A 17 13.85 13.88 3.33
CA GLY A 17 14.30 13.92 4.72
C GLY A 17 14.62 12.54 5.31
N LEU A 18 13.69 11.58 5.21
CA LEU A 18 13.89 10.23 5.74
C LEU A 18 15.06 9.51 5.06
N VAL A 19 15.10 9.51 3.72
CA VAL A 19 16.17 8.84 2.98
C VAL A 19 17.52 9.46 3.29
N GLU A 20 17.62 10.79 3.34
CA GLU A 20 18.87 11.47 3.75
C GLU A 20 19.30 11.05 5.15
N GLU A 21 18.38 11.07 6.11
CA GLU A 21 18.65 10.67 7.49
C GLU A 21 19.14 9.22 7.54
N LEU A 22 18.45 8.26 6.92
CA LEU A 22 18.84 6.84 6.88
C LEU A 22 20.19 6.60 6.19
N LEU A 23 20.50 7.37 5.16
CA LEU A 23 21.76 7.25 4.42
C LEU A 23 22.96 7.81 5.19
N THR A 24 22.74 8.80 6.06
CA THR A 24 23.83 9.45 6.79
C THR A 24 24.54 8.49 7.75
N ARG A 25 25.86 8.65 7.84
CA ARG A 25 26.71 7.95 8.81
C ARG A 25 27.42 8.97 9.71
N PRO A 26 26.80 9.37 10.83
CA PRO A 26 27.42 10.31 11.76
C PRO A 26 28.80 9.79 12.20
N LYS A 27 29.84 10.63 12.07
CA LYS A 27 31.25 10.28 12.39
C LYS A 27 31.77 9.03 11.63
N GLY A 28 31.15 8.71 10.49
CA GLY A 28 31.48 7.53 9.67
C GLY A 28 31.26 6.20 10.40
N GLN A 29 30.35 6.17 11.38
CA GLN A 29 29.92 4.98 12.11
C GLN A 29 28.54 4.56 11.64
N SER A 30 28.30 3.25 11.61
CA SER A 30 26.97 2.70 11.36
C SER A 30 26.13 2.79 12.63
N ARG A 31 24.82 2.97 12.47
CA ARG A 31 23.83 2.96 13.56
C ARG A 31 22.82 1.85 13.32
N ALA A 32 22.16 1.38 14.36
CA ALA A 32 21.06 0.44 14.18
C ALA A 32 19.94 1.15 13.42
N LEU A 33 19.54 0.59 12.27
CA LEU A 33 18.50 1.12 11.41
C LEU A 33 17.32 0.14 11.38
N PRO A 34 16.07 0.64 11.41
CA PRO A 34 14.91 -0.20 11.14
C PRO A 34 14.90 -0.68 9.69
N VAL A 35 14.09 -1.70 9.42
CA VAL A 35 13.50 -1.91 8.11
C VAL A 35 12.33 -0.95 7.97
N VAL A 36 12.41 -0.04 7.01
CA VAL A 36 11.29 0.84 6.66
C VAL A 36 10.35 0.06 5.74
N VAL A 37 9.07 0.01 6.07
CA VAL A 37 8.07 -0.66 5.22
C VAL A 37 6.99 0.34 4.84
N ALA A 38 6.92 0.66 3.55
CA ALA A 38 5.85 1.44 2.95
C ALA A 38 4.63 0.54 2.69
N LEU A 39 3.55 0.79 3.43
CA LEU A 39 2.29 0.08 3.41
C LEU A 39 1.27 0.83 2.58
N GLY A 40 0.31 0.11 2.02
CA GLY A 40 -0.90 0.69 1.46
C GLY A 40 -1.57 -0.27 0.50
N ALA A 41 -2.85 -0.07 0.25
CA ALA A 41 -3.62 -0.86 -0.69
C ALA A 41 -3.01 -0.86 -2.11
N ARG A 42 -3.49 -1.74 -2.98
CA ARG A 42 -3.01 -1.79 -4.36
C ARG A 42 -3.24 -0.45 -5.08
N GLY A 43 -2.20 0.09 -5.70
CA GLY A 43 -2.25 1.36 -6.42
C GLY A 43 -1.94 2.61 -5.58
N THR A 44 -1.47 2.49 -4.33
CA THR A 44 -1.03 3.62 -3.50
C THR A 44 0.35 4.22 -3.86
N GLY A 45 0.91 3.92 -5.03
CA GLY A 45 2.19 4.51 -5.46
C GLY A 45 3.46 3.93 -4.81
N LYS A 46 3.36 2.73 -4.21
CA LYS A 46 4.48 2.03 -3.56
C LYS A 46 5.70 1.79 -4.48
N SER A 47 5.48 1.22 -5.67
CA SER A 47 6.58 0.97 -6.62
C SER A 47 7.17 2.28 -7.14
N ALA A 48 6.33 3.29 -7.43
CA ALA A 48 6.79 4.62 -7.81
C ALA A 48 7.69 5.27 -6.73
N LEU A 49 7.36 5.10 -5.44
CA LEU A 49 8.22 5.53 -4.34
C LEU A 49 9.60 4.87 -4.41
N LEU A 50 9.67 3.55 -4.64
CA LEU A 50 10.96 2.86 -4.76
C LEU A 50 11.74 3.31 -5.99
N ASP A 51 11.08 3.60 -7.12
CA ASP A 51 11.72 4.11 -8.33
C ASP A 51 12.36 5.49 -8.07
N ALA A 52 11.64 6.42 -7.43
CA ALA A 52 12.20 7.73 -7.07
C ALA A 52 13.38 7.63 -6.09
N ILE A 53 13.35 6.68 -5.16
CA ILE A 53 14.48 6.42 -4.26
C ILE A 53 15.66 5.82 -5.03
N THR A 54 15.39 4.92 -5.99
CA THR A 54 16.42 4.31 -6.84
C THR A 54 17.17 5.37 -7.65
N GLU A 55 16.44 6.28 -8.30
CA GLU A 55 17.00 7.40 -9.05
C GLU A 55 17.87 8.30 -8.17
N ARG A 56 17.40 8.60 -6.97
CA ARG A 56 18.15 9.41 -5.99
C ARG A 56 19.43 8.71 -5.51
N CYS A 57 19.42 7.38 -5.47
CA CYS A 57 20.52 6.55 -4.96
C CYS A 57 21.48 6.06 -6.06
N GLU A 58 21.42 6.61 -7.29
CA GLU A 58 22.19 6.11 -8.44
C GLU A 58 23.72 6.05 -8.20
N GLU A 59 24.25 7.04 -7.47
CA GLU A 59 25.68 7.19 -7.18
C GLU A 59 26.18 6.32 -6.01
N ILE A 60 25.27 5.75 -5.21
CA ILE A 60 25.61 4.89 -4.07
C ILE A 60 25.31 3.41 -4.38
N PRO A 61 25.92 2.44 -3.67
CA PRO A 61 25.57 1.04 -3.83
C PRO A 61 24.13 0.81 -3.38
N HIS A 62 23.28 0.53 -4.35
CA HIS A 62 21.89 0.15 -4.15
C HIS A 62 21.59 -1.15 -4.89
N ALA A 63 20.60 -1.89 -4.40
CA ALA A 63 20.00 -3.03 -5.08
C ALA A 63 18.47 -2.89 -5.04
N TYR A 64 17.81 -3.25 -6.14
CA TYR A 64 16.35 -3.24 -6.27
C TYR A 64 15.87 -4.66 -6.59
N LEU A 65 14.87 -5.12 -5.83
CA LEU A 65 14.31 -6.44 -5.99
C LEU A 65 12.79 -6.38 -5.87
N ASP A 66 12.11 -6.79 -6.93
CA ASP A 66 10.66 -7.05 -6.95
C ASP A 66 10.40 -8.56 -6.77
N PHE A 67 9.57 -8.91 -5.79
CA PHE A 67 9.22 -10.29 -5.44
C PHE A 67 8.07 -10.88 -6.26
N GLU A 68 7.31 -10.09 -7.02
CA GLU A 68 6.18 -10.58 -7.84
C GLU A 68 6.57 -11.01 -9.24
N ARG A 69 7.84 -10.83 -9.62
CA ARG A 69 8.33 -11.43 -10.86
C ARG A 69 8.26 -12.94 -10.74
N HIS A 70 7.62 -13.59 -11.72
CA HIS A 70 7.39 -15.05 -11.78
C HIS A 70 8.60 -15.93 -11.43
N GLU A 71 9.83 -15.47 -11.70
CA GLU A 71 11.09 -16.16 -11.35
C GLU A 71 11.37 -16.21 -9.84
N ARG A 72 10.62 -15.44 -9.03
CA ARG A 72 10.95 -15.14 -7.62
C ARG A 72 9.87 -15.53 -6.62
N GLU A 73 8.75 -16.11 -7.07
CA GLU A 73 7.65 -16.51 -6.17
C GLU A 73 8.07 -17.55 -5.13
N ASN A 74 9.10 -18.36 -5.42
CA ASN A 74 9.63 -19.41 -4.54
C ASN A 74 11.13 -19.27 -4.26
N ILE A 75 11.69 -18.08 -4.44
CA ILE A 75 13.13 -17.85 -4.27
C ILE A 75 13.51 -17.94 -2.79
N GLN A 76 14.60 -18.66 -2.50
CA GLN A 76 15.06 -18.82 -1.12
C GLN A 76 15.87 -17.59 -0.67
N PRO A 77 15.83 -17.20 0.62
CA PRO A 77 16.59 -16.06 1.13
C PRO A 77 18.08 -16.08 0.74
N ARG A 78 18.73 -17.23 0.70
CA ARG A 78 20.13 -17.38 0.25
C ARG A 78 20.36 -16.99 -1.21
N GLU A 79 19.43 -17.29 -2.10
CA GLU A 79 19.50 -16.93 -3.53
C GLU A 79 19.34 -15.40 -3.67
N LEU A 80 18.41 -14.82 -2.91
CA LEU A 80 18.22 -13.37 -2.83
C LEU A 80 19.48 -12.65 -2.34
N LEU A 81 20.11 -13.15 -1.27
CA LEU A 81 21.33 -12.56 -0.74
C LEU A 81 22.45 -12.54 -1.78
N ALA A 82 22.53 -13.57 -2.65
CA ALA A 82 23.49 -13.59 -3.75
C ALA A 82 23.19 -12.53 -4.81
N HIS A 83 21.92 -12.34 -5.18
CA HIS A 83 21.50 -11.25 -6.08
C HIS A 83 21.82 -9.87 -5.49
N LEU A 84 21.47 -9.64 -4.22
CA LEU A 84 21.75 -8.38 -3.53
C LEU A 84 23.25 -8.12 -3.43
N ALA A 85 24.06 -9.13 -3.09
CA ALA A 85 25.51 -9.00 -3.03
C ALA A 85 26.13 -8.69 -4.40
N PHE A 86 25.56 -9.21 -5.48
CA PHE A 86 26.00 -8.90 -6.83
C PHE A 86 25.73 -7.42 -7.19
N ASP A 87 24.51 -6.93 -6.95
CA ASP A 87 24.13 -5.56 -7.28
C ASP A 87 24.84 -4.52 -6.40
N LEU A 88 24.93 -4.76 -5.09
CA LEU A 88 25.72 -3.95 -4.17
C LEU A 88 27.22 -4.01 -4.49
N GLY A 89 27.67 -5.11 -5.10
CA GLY A 89 29.06 -5.34 -5.52
C GLY A 89 29.45 -4.68 -6.84
N ARG A 90 28.57 -3.90 -7.48
CA ARG A 90 28.90 -3.12 -8.69
C ARG A 90 29.87 -1.98 -8.35
N HIS A 91 30.75 -1.65 -9.29
CA HIS A 91 31.68 -0.53 -9.10
C HIS A 91 30.96 0.81 -9.28
N ARG A 92 31.01 1.67 -8.27
CA ARG A 92 30.54 3.07 -8.35
C ARG A 92 31.74 4.01 -8.23
N LYS A 93 31.80 5.06 -9.07
CA LYS A 93 32.97 5.94 -9.20
C LYS A 93 33.40 6.53 -7.85
N GLN A 94 32.44 6.95 -7.03
CA GLN A 94 32.71 7.56 -5.72
C GLN A 94 32.87 6.53 -4.59
N PHE A 95 32.25 5.35 -4.71
CA PHE A 95 32.13 4.38 -3.60
C PHE A 95 33.08 3.16 -3.70
N GLY A 96 33.62 2.90 -4.88
CA GLY A 96 34.43 1.72 -5.16
C GLY A 96 33.56 0.45 -5.29
N ARG A 97 34.12 -0.70 -4.88
CA ARG A 97 33.46 -2.02 -4.97
C ARG A 97 33.24 -2.64 -3.59
N LEU A 98 32.05 -3.16 -3.31
CA LEU A 98 31.79 -4.02 -2.15
C LEU A 98 32.11 -5.48 -2.50
N ALA A 99 32.67 -6.20 -1.54
CA ALA A 99 33.05 -7.60 -1.72
C ALA A 99 32.42 -8.44 -0.62
N PHE A 100 31.87 -9.60 -1.02
CA PHE A 100 31.12 -10.50 -0.14
C PHE A 100 31.78 -11.89 -0.04
N PRO A 101 33.06 -11.96 0.38
CA PRO A 101 33.84 -13.19 0.33
C PRO A 101 33.25 -14.35 1.14
N ARG A 102 32.70 -14.11 2.33
CA ARG A 102 32.10 -15.16 3.17
C ARG A 102 30.81 -15.68 2.56
N LEU A 103 29.96 -14.79 2.05
CA LEU A 103 28.74 -15.21 1.36
C LEU A 103 29.07 -16.12 0.16
N TRP A 104 30.03 -15.71 -0.67
CA TRP A 104 30.45 -16.52 -1.81
C TRP A 104 31.06 -17.87 -1.40
N LEU A 105 31.78 -17.93 -0.28
CA LEU A 105 32.26 -19.21 0.28
C LEU A 105 31.10 -20.12 0.71
N CYS A 106 30.09 -19.58 1.37
CA CYS A 106 28.90 -20.35 1.73
C CYS A 106 28.17 -20.88 0.48
N MET A 107 27.99 -20.05 -0.56
CA MET A 107 27.36 -20.46 -1.83
C MET A 107 28.13 -21.56 -2.55
N LEU A 108 29.47 -21.48 -2.56
CA LEU A 108 30.32 -22.51 -3.15
C LEU A 108 30.14 -23.88 -2.52
N VAL A 109 30.07 -23.91 -1.20
CA VAL A 109 29.94 -25.15 -0.43
C VAL A 109 28.60 -25.83 -0.71
N LEU A 110 27.52 -25.06 -0.91
CA LEU A 110 26.22 -25.61 -1.32
C LEU A 110 26.22 -26.15 -2.76
N SER A 111 26.95 -25.48 -3.65
CA SER A 111 27.00 -25.82 -5.08
C SER A 111 27.86 -27.05 -5.37
N ALA A 112 28.74 -27.44 -4.44
CA ALA A 112 29.62 -28.57 -4.62
C ALA A 112 28.86 -29.92 -4.49
N PRO A 113 29.01 -30.86 -5.44
CA PRO A 113 28.49 -32.21 -5.30
C PRO A 113 29.35 -32.97 -4.30
N VAL A 114 29.11 -32.72 -3.02
CA VAL A 114 29.84 -33.36 -1.92
C VAL A 114 29.09 -34.62 -1.49
N GLU A 115 29.77 -35.76 -1.51
CA GLU A 115 29.27 -36.98 -0.88
C GLU A 115 29.33 -36.81 0.65
N LEU A 116 28.20 -36.38 1.23
CA LEU A 116 28.06 -36.08 2.67
C LEU A 116 28.26 -37.30 3.59
N ARG A 117 28.40 -38.50 3.01
CA ARG A 117 28.63 -39.78 3.72
C ARG A 117 30.11 -40.01 4.07
N ASP A 118 31.06 -39.43 3.33
CA ASP A 118 32.49 -39.53 3.62
C ASP A 118 33.11 -38.17 3.95
N ARG A 119 33.34 -37.94 5.25
CA ARG A 119 33.93 -36.73 5.82
C ARG A 119 35.28 -36.39 5.21
N ARG A 120 36.15 -37.38 4.95
CA ARG A 120 37.51 -37.12 4.43
C ARG A 120 37.49 -36.86 2.93
N ALA A 121 36.54 -37.43 2.19
CA ALA A 121 36.33 -37.13 0.78
C ALA A 121 35.76 -35.72 0.60
N ALA A 122 34.78 -35.34 1.41
CA ALA A 122 34.18 -34.00 1.42
C ALA A 122 35.22 -32.89 1.64
N LEU A 123 36.07 -33.04 2.65
CA LEU A 123 37.12 -32.07 2.97
C LEU A 123 38.21 -31.99 1.90
N ARG A 124 38.58 -33.12 1.28
CA ARG A 124 39.51 -33.12 0.15
C ARG A 124 38.91 -32.38 -1.04
N LYS A 125 37.64 -32.64 -1.37
CA LYS A 125 36.95 -31.97 -2.48
C LYS A 125 36.81 -30.46 -2.27
N ILE A 126 36.48 -30.00 -1.06
CA ILE A 126 36.42 -28.56 -0.73
C ILE A 126 37.81 -27.93 -0.83
N ARG A 127 38.87 -28.60 -0.35
CA ARG A 127 40.26 -28.11 -0.47
C ARG A 127 40.77 -28.15 -1.91
N GLU A 128 40.38 -29.15 -2.71
CA GLU A 128 40.67 -29.26 -4.14
C GLU A 128 39.98 -28.13 -4.91
N LEU A 129 38.69 -27.85 -4.67
CA LEU A 129 37.99 -26.71 -5.29
C LEU A 129 38.58 -25.35 -4.90
N LEU A 130 39.23 -25.26 -3.72
CA LEU A 130 39.98 -24.07 -3.29
C LEU A 130 41.40 -24.01 -3.85
N ALA A 131 41.98 -25.13 -4.30
CA ALA A 131 43.37 -25.27 -4.73
C ALA A 131 43.54 -25.40 -6.26
N GLU A 132 42.65 -26.11 -6.94
CA GLU A 132 42.51 -26.15 -8.39
C GLU A 132 41.58 -25.00 -8.82
N ASN A 133 42.12 -23.97 -9.47
CA ASN A 133 41.55 -23.37 -10.68
C ASN A 133 42.37 -22.13 -11.13
N GLN A 134 42.85 -22.23 -12.38
CA GLN A 134 43.85 -21.40 -13.07
C GLN A 134 43.56 -19.89 -13.15
N PRO A 135 44.57 -19.04 -13.44
CA PRO A 135 44.37 -17.60 -13.65
C PRO A 135 43.87 -17.35 -15.08
N LEU A 136 43.03 -16.32 -15.32
CA LEU A 136 42.94 -15.69 -16.65
C LEU A 136 42.42 -14.25 -16.56
N GLU A 137 43.26 -13.34 -17.03
CA GLU A 137 42.84 -12.12 -17.71
C GLU A 137 42.03 -12.53 -18.96
N GLN A 138 41.05 -11.72 -19.37
CA GLN A 138 40.11 -11.98 -20.47
C GLN A 138 38.89 -12.82 -20.06
N ASN A 139 37.84 -12.12 -19.58
CA ASN A 139 36.44 -12.32 -20.01
C ASN A 139 35.52 -11.48 -19.13
N ARG A 140 35.39 -10.19 -19.49
CA ARG A 140 34.45 -9.25 -18.87
C ARG A 140 33.03 -9.37 -19.43
N GLU A 141 32.87 -9.94 -20.63
CA GLU A 141 31.57 -10.01 -21.32
C GLU A 141 30.74 -11.23 -20.91
N THR A 142 31.36 -12.33 -20.50
CA THR A 142 30.66 -13.60 -20.18
C THR A 142 29.99 -13.64 -18.81
N ILE A 143 30.27 -12.67 -17.92
CA ILE A 143 29.65 -12.56 -16.58
C ILE A 143 28.24 -11.95 -16.66
N VAL A 144 27.96 -11.18 -17.72
CA VAL A 144 26.66 -10.51 -17.92
C VAL A 144 25.62 -11.46 -18.53
N ASP A 145 26.04 -12.43 -19.35
CA ASP A 145 25.13 -13.38 -20.02
C ASP A 145 24.62 -14.50 -19.12
N VAL A 146 25.39 -14.96 -18.13
CA VAL A 146 24.94 -16.05 -17.24
C VAL A 146 23.87 -15.59 -16.25
N VAL A 147 23.89 -14.31 -15.84
CA VAL A 147 22.83 -13.72 -14.99
C VAL A 147 21.56 -13.43 -15.79
N ARG A 148 21.67 -13.14 -17.10
CA ARG A 148 20.51 -13.07 -18.00
C ARG A 148 19.92 -14.45 -18.30
N LEU A 149 20.74 -15.51 -18.28
CA LEU A 149 20.27 -16.89 -18.49
C LEU A 149 19.47 -17.47 -17.30
N VAL A 150 19.67 -16.95 -16.09
CA VAL A 150 18.88 -17.36 -14.90
C VAL A 150 17.53 -16.63 -14.84
N GLY A 151 17.39 -15.50 -15.53
CA GLY A 151 16.11 -14.82 -15.77
C GLY A 151 15.30 -15.43 -16.92
N GLY A 152 15.38 -16.75 -17.10
CA GLY A 152 14.85 -17.45 -18.25
C GLY A 152 14.61 -18.92 -17.94
N VAL A 153 13.42 -19.21 -17.40
CA VAL A 153 12.80 -20.55 -17.28
C VAL A 153 13.60 -21.57 -16.47
N ALA A 154 13.18 -21.83 -15.23
CA ALA A 154 13.38 -23.13 -14.60
C ALA A 154 12.16 -23.54 -13.74
N PRO A 155 11.47 -24.65 -14.09
CA PRO A 155 10.43 -25.22 -13.24
C PRO A 155 11.06 -25.99 -12.08
N ALA A 156 10.45 -25.88 -10.88
CA ALA A 156 10.52 -26.80 -9.75
C ALA A 156 11.76 -27.73 -9.68
N GLY A 157 12.92 -27.18 -9.34
CA GLY A 157 14.16 -27.95 -9.16
C GLY A 157 15.37 -27.01 -9.09
N GLY A 158 15.92 -26.83 -7.89
CA GLY A 158 16.82 -25.73 -7.55
C GLY A 158 18.12 -25.59 -8.38
N LEU A 159 18.75 -24.43 -8.22
CA LEU A 159 20.17 -24.07 -8.48
C LEU A 159 20.88 -24.67 -9.72
N LYS A 160 20.18 -25.04 -10.80
CA LYS A 160 20.81 -25.44 -12.07
C LYS A 160 21.28 -24.20 -12.84
N GLY A 161 22.57 -23.87 -12.74
CA GLY A 161 23.23 -22.76 -13.45
C GLY A 161 24.11 -21.86 -12.56
N TRP A 162 23.94 -21.98 -11.24
CA TRP A 162 24.76 -21.26 -10.26
C TRP A 162 26.21 -21.78 -10.12
N PRO A 163 26.50 -23.09 -10.27
CA PRO A 163 27.88 -23.60 -10.25
C PRO A 163 28.74 -22.94 -11.33
N GLU A 164 28.22 -22.78 -12.55
CA GLU A 164 28.92 -22.16 -13.67
C GLU A 164 29.12 -20.65 -13.45
N ALA A 165 28.12 -19.96 -12.91
CA ALA A 165 28.16 -18.52 -12.61
C ALA A 165 29.15 -18.18 -11.47
N THR A 166 29.12 -18.97 -10.40
CA THR A 166 30.02 -18.79 -9.25
C THR A 166 31.46 -19.13 -9.61
N ASP A 167 31.69 -20.19 -10.37
CA ASP A 167 33.02 -20.54 -10.89
C ASP A 167 33.58 -19.41 -11.77
N LEU A 168 32.77 -18.78 -12.63
CA LEU A 168 33.17 -17.60 -13.42
C LEU A 168 33.48 -16.35 -12.55
N LEU A 169 32.66 -16.07 -11.54
CA LEU A 169 32.87 -14.95 -10.61
C LEU A 169 34.13 -15.13 -9.74
N LEU A 170 34.43 -16.38 -9.35
CA LEU A 170 35.62 -16.73 -8.56
C LEU A 170 36.89 -16.79 -9.41
N ARG A 171 36.79 -17.25 -10.66
CA ARG A 171 37.87 -17.18 -11.66
C ARG A 171 38.27 -15.72 -11.95
N GLY A 172 37.34 -14.77 -11.81
CA GLY A 172 37.60 -13.33 -11.89
C GLY A 172 38.27 -12.69 -10.66
N LEU A 173 38.45 -13.43 -9.55
CA LEU A 173 39.18 -12.94 -8.37
C LEU A 173 40.68 -13.23 -8.51
N GLY A 174 41.51 -12.17 -8.54
CA GLY A 174 42.97 -12.30 -8.54
C GLY A 174 43.53 -13.07 -7.34
N TRP A 175 44.78 -13.53 -7.42
CA TRP A 175 45.48 -14.30 -6.38
C TRP A 175 45.40 -13.67 -4.97
N TYR A 176 45.44 -12.34 -4.87
CA TYR A 176 45.29 -11.61 -3.61
C TYR A 176 43.86 -11.70 -3.01
N GLY A 177 42.81 -11.77 -3.83
CA GLY A 177 41.44 -11.98 -3.37
C GLY A 177 41.26 -13.38 -2.77
N ARG A 178 41.91 -14.38 -3.37
CA ARG A 178 41.90 -15.80 -2.96
C ARG A 178 42.63 -16.05 -1.65
N ARG A 179 43.83 -15.46 -1.47
CA ARG A 179 44.57 -15.57 -0.20
C ARG A 179 43.84 -14.88 0.96
N ARG A 180 43.07 -13.82 0.67
CA ARG A 180 42.17 -13.15 1.64
C ARG A 180 40.96 -14.01 2.01
N LEU A 181 40.38 -14.74 1.07
CA LEU A 181 39.27 -15.67 1.30
C LEU A 181 39.68 -16.80 2.25
N ALA A 182 40.82 -17.44 1.99
CA ALA A 182 41.36 -18.48 2.87
C ALA A 182 41.72 -17.96 4.28
N GLY A 183 42.22 -16.72 4.39
CA GLY A 183 42.46 -16.07 5.68
C GLY A 183 41.17 -15.74 6.45
N LYS A 184 40.07 -15.46 5.74
CA LYS A 184 38.75 -15.14 6.31
C LYS A 184 37.92 -16.38 6.69
N MET A 185 38.25 -17.56 6.18
CA MET A 185 37.68 -18.83 6.67
C MET A 185 37.93 -19.03 8.17
N LYS A 186 39.04 -18.52 8.72
CA LYS A 186 39.37 -18.56 10.16
C LYS A 186 38.54 -17.59 11.02
N ALA A 187 37.70 -16.77 10.40
CA ALA A 187 36.93 -15.69 11.04
C ALA A 187 35.42 -15.84 10.79
N LEU A 188 34.95 -17.05 10.49
CA LEU A 188 33.54 -17.42 10.59
C LEU A 188 33.23 -17.85 12.04
N PRO A 189 32.03 -17.61 12.56
CA PRO A 189 31.66 -18.09 13.88
C PRO A 189 31.54 -19.61 13.83
N ALA A 190 32.48 -20.33 14.45
CA ALA A 190 32.36 -21.75 14.67
C ALA A 190 31.80 -21.96 16.08
N SER A 191 30.48 -22.07 16.20
CA SER A 191 29.83 -22.30 17.50
C SER A 191 30.19 -23.65 18.12
N THR A 192 30.73 -24.61 17.36
CA THR A 192 30.88 -26.01 17.82
C THR A 192 32.05 -26.81 17.21
N GLY A 193 33.05 -26.21 16.57
CA GLY A 193 34.18 -27.01 16.06
C GLY A 193 35.10 -26.37 15.02
N ASN A 194 35.80 -27.22 14.25
CA ASN A 194 36.71 -26.81 13.18
C ASN A 194 35.89 -26.15 12.05
N HIS A 195 36.35 -25.04 11.47
CA HIS A 195 35.62 -24.26 10.43
C HIS A 195 35.19 -25.10 9.21
N GLU A 196 35.93 -26.17 8.96
CA GLU A 196 35.67 -27.17 7.94
C GLU A 196 34.46 -28.07 8.26
N ASP A 197 34.22 -28.38 9.55
CA ASP A 197 33.04 -29.13 10.00
C ASP A 197 31.78 -28.25 9.92
N PHE A 198 31.90 -26.94 10.19
CA PHE A 198 30.79 -25.97 10.02
C PHE A 198 30.30 -25.87 8.56
N LEU A 199 31.22 -25.87 7.59
CA LEU A 199 30.86 -25.88 6.16
C LEU A 199 30.18 -27.18 5.73
N ILE A 200 30.60 -28.33 6.30
CA ILE A 200 29.93 -29.61 6.06
C ILE A 200 28.55 -29.62 6.71
N GLU A 201 28.39 -29.05 7.91
CA GLU A 201 27.10 -28.90 8.57
C GLU A 201 26.16 -28.06 7.70
N ILE A 202 26.59 -26.91 7.18
CA ILE A 202 25.78 -26.10 6.24
C ILE A 202 25.30 -26.94 5.04
N ALA A 203 26.19 -27.71 4.41
CA ALA A 203 25.83 -28.54 3.27
C ALA A 203 24.86 -29.69 3.61
N LYS A 204 24.87 -30.18 4.87
CA LYS A 204 23.91 -31.18 5.37
C LYS A 204 22.55 -30.55 5.66
N HIS A 205 22.51 -29.47 6.44
CA HIS A 205 21.26 -28.81 6.84
C HIS A 205 20.52 -28.21 5.62
N ALA A 206 21.24 -27.79 4.57
CA ALA A 206 20.59 -27.31 3.35
C ALA A 206 19.78 -28.38 2.59
N ARG A 207 20.07 -29.68 2.84
CA ARG A 207 19.31 -30.82 2.30
C ARG A 207 18.33 -31.41 3.34
N GLY A 208 18.22 -30.79 4.51
CA GLY A 208 17.35 -31.19 5.60
C GLY A 208 15.90 -30.73 5.42
N ASP A 209 15.18 -30.75 6.55
CA ASP A 209 13.81 -30.25 6.64
C ASP A 209 13.75 -28.71 6.58
N ASP A 210 12.54 -28.15 6.71
CA ASP A 210 12.35 -26.71 6.56
C ASP A 210 13.02 -25.89 7.68
N GLU A 211 13.17 -26.46 8.88
CA GLU A 211 13.85 -25.83 10.02
C GLU A 211 15.36 -25.76 9.77
N ASP A 212 15.95 -26.87 9.29
CA ASP A 212 17.35 -26.92 8.87
C ASP A 212 17.65 -25.91 7.75
N ARG A 213 16.72 -25.74 6.80
CA ARG A 213 16.87 -24.75 5.71
C ARG A 213 16.82 -23.31 6.22
N ALA A 214 15.91 -23.01 7.14
CA ALA A 214 15.82 -21.68 7.76
C ALA A 214 17.09 -21.34 8.56
N ALA A 215 17.64 -22.32 9.28
CA ALA A 215 18.92 -22.16 9.99
C ALA A 215 20.08 -21.85 9.03
N VAL A 216 20.15 -22.56 7.89
CA VAL A 216 21.13 -22.26 6.84
C VAL A 216 20.95 -20.86 6.29
N ASP A 217 19.73 -20.45 5.96
CA ASP A 217 19.47 -19.10 5.42
C ASP A 217 19.87 -18.01 6.42
N GLY A 218 19.69 -18.25 7.72
CA GLY A 218 20.22 -17.40 8.78
C GLY A 218 21.74 -17.24 8.74
N ILE A 219 22.48 -18.32 8.53
CA ILE A 219 23.96 -18.30 8.40
C ILE A 219 24.40 -17.48 7.18
N PHE A 220 23.71 -17.62 6.05
CA PHE A 220 24.00 -16.85 4.85
C PHE A 220 23.77 -15.35 5.07
N CYS A 221 22.69 -15.01 5.78
CA CYS A 221 22.40 -13.62 6.14
C CYS A 221 23.49 -13.05 7.06
N ASP A 222 23.91 -13.81 8.08
CA ASP A 222 24.99 -13.41 9.00
C ASP A 222 26.32 -13.21 8.23
N ALA A 223 26.65 -14.09 7.29
CA ALA A 223 27.83 -13.96 6.43
C ALA A 223 27.78 -12.69 5.57
N PHE A 224 26.63 -12.41 4.96
CA PHE A 224 26.38 -11.21 4.16
C PHE A 224 26.55 -9.92 4.98
N LEU A 225 25.88 -9.82 6.13
CA LEU A 225 25.98 -8.64 7.00
C LEU A 225 27.39 -8.43 7.54
N THR A 226 28.09 -9.51 7.90
CA THR A 226 29.47 -9.42 8.38
C THR A 226 30.42 -8.93 7.28
N ASP A 227 30.25 -9.38 6.05
CA ASP A 227 31.03 -8.88 4.91
C ASP A 227 30.75 -7.42 4.61
N LEU A 228 29.48 -7.01 4.73
CA LEU A 228 29.08 -5.63 4.59
C LEU A 228 29.74 -4.74 5.66
N ARG A 229 29.68 -5.12 6.94
CA ARG A 229 30.37 -4.40 8.03
C ARG A 229 31.86 -4.24 7.76
N LEU A 230 32.55 -5.31 7.37
CA LEU A 230 33.98 -5.25 7.03
C LEU A 230 34.26 -4.38 5.80
N GLY A 231 33.35 -4.33 4.83
CA GLY A 231 33.46 -3.45 3.67
C GLY A 231 33.55 -1.98 4.07
N TYR A 232 32.87 -1.57 5.14
CA TYR A 232 32.82 -0.17 5.58
C TYR A 232 33.89 0.20 6.61
N GLN A 233 34.76 -0.74 6.96
CA GLN A 233 35.88 -0.55 7.87
C GLN A 233 37.22 -0.35 7.12
N GLY A 234 38.24 0.10 7.85
CA GLY A 234 39.61 0.26 7.33
C GLY A 234 39.81 1.46 6.41
N VAL A 235 40.74 1.33 5.45
CA VAL A 235 41.21 2.42 4.57
C VAL A 235 40.09 3.02 3.70
N ASN A 236 39.04 2.23 3.41
CA ASN A 236 37.89 2.70 2.62
C ASN A 236 36.86 3.50 3.44
N ARG A 237 37.01 3.57 4.78
CA ARG A 237 36.07 4.29 5.65
C ARG A 237 35.93 5.77 5.28
N SER A 238 37.02 6.42 4.84
CA SER A 238 37.02 7.82 4.42
C SER A 238 36.26 8.07 3.12
N ARG A 239 36.09 7.05 2.27
CA ARG A 239 35.34 7.14 1.00
C ARG A 239 33.88 6.71 1.13
N ARG A 240 33.51 6.04 2.23
CA ARG A 240 32.19 5.40 2.43
C ARG A 240 31.42 6.12 3.53
N THR A 241 31.02 7.36 3.24
CA THR A 241 30.33 8.26 4.17
C THR A 241 28.82 8.03 4.24
N LEU A 242 28.25 7.29 3.28
CA LEU A 242 26.83 6.96 3.20
C LEU A 242 26.61 5.45 3.31
N ASN A 243 25.45 5.02 3.83
CA ASN A 243 25.05 3.62 3.88
C ASN A 243 24.69 3.07 2.47
N SER A 244 24.70 1.74 2.32
CA SER A 244 24.16 1.06 1.13
C SER A 244 22.66 0.85 1.26
N VAL A 245 21.96 0.74 0.12
CA VAL A 245 20.49 0.68 0.09
C VAL A 245 20.02 -0.63 -0.53
N VAL A 246 19.01 -1.24 0.06
CA VAL A 246 18.25 -2.34 -0.54
C VAL A 246 16.79 -1.95 -0.59
N LEU A 247 16.24 -1.98 -1.79
CA LEU A 247 14.85 -1.65 -2.10
C LEU A 247 14.12 -2.94 -2.46
N LEU A 248 13.06 -3.24 -1.72
CA LEU A 248 12.31 -4.50 -1.80
C LEU A 248 10.87 -4.21 -2.18
N ASP A 249 10.48 -4.47 -3.42
CA ASP A 249 9.09 -4.31 -3.87
C ASP A 249 8.28 -5.59 -3.65
N ASN A 250 7.03 -5.45 -3.22
CA ASN A 250 6.10 -6.56 -2.97
C ASN A 250 6.55 -7.56 -1.89
N ALA A 251 7.07 -7.05 -0.77
CA ALA A 251 7.56 -7.88 0.34
C ALA A 251 6.44 -8.63 1.10
N HIS A 252 5.16 -8.40 0.79
CA HIS A 252 4.04 -9.21 1.31
C HIS A 252 4.04 -10.64 0.79
N THR A 253 4.72 -10.93 -0.32
CA THR A 253 4.86 -12.29 -0.86
C THR A 253 5.52 -13.23 0.16
N PRO A 254 5.27 -14.55 0.10
CA PRO A 254 5.89 -15.50 1.03
C PRO A 254 7.43 -15.40 1.09
N GLY A 255 8.09 -15.27 -0.07
CA GLY A 255 9.54 -15.08 -0.15
C GLY A 255 10.02 -13.79 0.50
N GLY A 256 9.29 -12.69 0.31
CA GLY A 256 9.58 -11.40 0.95
C GLY A 256 9.44 -11.43 2.46
N GLN A 257 8.36 -12.04 2.97
CA GLN A 257 8.13 -12.18 4.40
C GLN A 257 9.23 -13.02 5.08
N VAL A 258 9.58 -14.17 4.49
CA VAL A 258 10.66 -15.02 5.00
C VAL A 258 11.99 -14.25 4.99
N PHE A 259 12.32 -13.57 3.89
CA PHE A 259 13.57 -12.80 3.80
C PHE A 259 13.67 -11.69 4.86
N LEU A 260 12.62 -10.88 5.02
CA LEU A 260 12.60 -9.79 6.01
C LEU A 260 12.77 -10.32 7.43
N ARG A 261 12.07 -11.40 7.77
CA ARG A 261 12.20 -12.08 9.06
C ARG A 261 13.64 -12.58 9.29
N THR A 262 14.21 -13.33 8.34
CA THR A 262 15.59 -13.84 8.43
C THR A 262 16.60 -12.70 8.61
N LEU A 263 16.41 -11.57 7.91
CA LEU A 263 17.27 -10.40 8.04
C LEU A 263 17.18 -9.74 9.43
N THR A 264 15.96 -9.56 9.95
CA THR A 264 15.77 -8.97 11.28
C THR A 264 16.29 -9.87 12.39
N GLU A 265 16.14 -11.18 12.26
CA GLU A 265 16.70 -12.16 13.19
C GLU A 265 18.24 -12.16 13.17
N ALA A 266 18.86 -12.06 11.99
CA ALA A 266 20.32 -11.93 11.84
C ALA A 266 20.88 -10.66 12.53
N ARG A 267 20.18 -9.52 12.35
CA ARG A 267 20.49 -8.28 13.07
C ARG A 267 20.35 -8.42 14.58
N HIS A 268 19.32 -9.16 15.03
CA HIS A 268 19.11 -9.44 16.44
C HIS A 268 20.21 -10.36 17.03
N ARG A 269 20.56 -11.46 16.35
CA ARG A 269 21.66 -12.38 16.76
C ARG A 269 23.01 -11.70 16.89
N SER A 270 23.26 -10.67 16.07
CA SER A 270 24.48 -9.86 16.14
C SER A 270 24.56 -8.95 17.38
N GLY A 271 23.63 -9.09 18.35
CA GLY A 271 23.61 -8.28 19.57
C GLY A 271 23.33 -6.79 19.31
N GLY A 272 22.70 -6.47 18.18
CA GLY A 272 22.46 -5.09 17.74
C GLY A 272 23.68 -4.39 17.16
N GLU A 273 24.75 -5.11 16.80
CA GLU A 273 25.89 -4.52 16.09
C GLU A 273 25.42 -3.87 14.77
N PRO A 274 25.55 -2.54 14.62
CA PRO A 274 25.07 -1.84 13.44
C PRO A 274 25.71 -2.32 12.13
N ASP A 275 24.88 -2.55 11.12
CA ASP A 275 25.32 -2.74 9.74
C ASP A 275 25.03 -1.49 8.88
N PRO A 276 25.82 -1.21 7.83
CA PRO A 276 25.61 -0.06 6.95
C PRO A 276 24.59 -0.36 5.82
N LEU A 277 23.47 -1.02 6.14
CA LEU A 277 22.40 -1.34 5.20
C LEU A 277 21.10 -0.62 5.55
N VAL A 278 20.66 0.25 4.67
CA VAL A 278 19.30 0.78 4.66
C VAL A 278 18.43 -0.22 3.90
N VAL A 279 17.29 -0.59 4.48
CA VAL A 279 16.30 -1.46 3.82
C VAL A 279 14.98 -0.73 3.79
N ILE A 280 14.47 -0.50 2.58
CA ILE A 280 13.15 0.08 2.35
C ILE A 280 12.36 -0.95 1.55
N ALA A 281 11.29 -1.45 2.16
CA ALA A 281 10.40 -2.43 1.56
C ALA A 281 9.04 -1.80 1.29
N THR A 282 8.30 -2.35 0.33
CA THR A 282 6.88 -2.07 0.14
C THR A 282 6.08 -3.32 0.46
N SER A 283 4.87 -3.12 0.95
CA SER A 283 3.93 -4.20 1.18
C SER A 283 2.52 -3.72 0.89
N ARG A 284 1.74 -4.52 0.15
CA ARG A 284 0.30 -4.28 0.00
C ARG A 284 -0.57 -5.11 0.95
N ARG A 285 0.07 -5.95 1.76
CA ARG A 285 -0.61 -6.71 2.82
C ARG A 285 0.02 -6.46 4.19
N TRP A 286 -0.78 -6.58 5.23
CA TRP A 286 -0.31 -6.63 6.60
C TRP A 286 0.49 -7.91 6.84
N ASN A 287 1.69 -7.80 7.41
CA ASN A 287 2.46 -8.95 7.84
C ASN A 287 2.10 -9.28 9.31
N PRO A 288 1.68 -10.52 9.61
CA PRO A 288 1.39 -10.96 10.97
C PRO A 288 2.51 -10.71 11.99
N ASP A 289 3.79 -10.72 11.57
CA ASP A 289 4.95 -10.46 12.43
C ASP A 289 4.91 -9.04 13.07
N TRP A 290 4.18 -8.10 12.46
CA TRP A 290 4.05 -6.74 12.99
C TRP A 290 3.11 -6.66 14.19
N ASN A 291 2.19 -7.62 14.36
CA ASN A 291 1.21 -7.66 15.45
C ASN A 291 1.84 -7.70 16.86
N GLU A 292 3.15 -7.97 16.94
CA GLU A 292 3.90 -7.95 18.19
C GLU A 292 4.26 -6.54 18.68
N SER A 293 4.32 -5.55 17.78
CA SER A 293 4.80 -4.20 18.09
C SER A 293 4.01 -3.06 17.45
N TRP A 294 3.13 -3.36 16.51
CA TRP A 294 2.28 -2.42 15.78
C TRP A 294 0.84 -2.89 15.82
N SER A 295 -0.08 -1.96 15.59
CA SER A 295 -1.50 -2.26 15.42
C SER A 295 -1.94 -1.82 14.03
N LEU A 296 -2.49 -2.77 13.25
CA LEU A 296 -3.04 -2.53 11.92
C LEU A 296 -4.16 -1.48 11.98
N LEU A 297 -5.02 -1.64 12.97
CA LEU A 297 -6.16 -0.79 13.23
C LEU A 297 -5.86 0.03 14.50
N THR A 298 -6.31 1.29 14.56
CA THR A 298 -6.17 2.08 15.79
C THR A 298 -6.74 1.28 16.94
N PRO A 299 -5.94 0.94 17.96
CA PRO A 299 -6.40 0.04 19.01
C PRO A 299 -7.60 0.69 19.72
N GLN A 300 -8.70 -0.06 19.82
CA GLN A 300 -9.85 0.36 20.64
C GLN A 300 -9.35 0.72 22.05
N ARG A 301 -9.85 1.85 22.58
CA ARG A 301 -9.62 2.24 23.98
C ARG A 301 -9.99 1.04 24.89
N GLY A 302 -9.01 0.47 25.57
CA GLY A 302 -9.22 -0.61 26.54
C GLY A 302 -8.83 -2.03 26.07
N ALA A 303 -8.32 -2.21 24.85
CA ALA A 303 -7.81 -3.52 24.44
C ALA A 303 -6.66 -4.01 25.35
N PRO A 304 -6.68 -5.28 25.82
CA PRO A 304 -5.69 -5.80 26.74
C PRO A 304 -4.29 -5.74 26.12
N SER A 305 -3.36 -5.15 26.87
CA SER A 305 -1.98 -4.92 26.43
C SER A 305 -1.26 -6.24 26.14
N ARG A 306 -0.84 -6.45 24.89
CA ARG A 306 0.15 -7.50 24.58
C ARG A 306 1.52 -7.07 25.11
N ARG A 307 2.19 -7.96 25.85
CA ARG A 307 3.56 -7.71 26.32
C ARG A 307 4.51 -7.68 25.13
N ARG A 308 5.26 -6.58 25.03
CA ARG A 308 6.27 -6.37 24.00
C ARG A 308 7.53 -7.20 24.30
N PRO A 309 8.20 -7.76 23.28
CA PRO A 309 9.61 -8.14 23.42
C PRO A 309 10.42 -6.91 23.85
N THR A 310 11.29 -7.04 24.85
CA THR A 310 12.13 -5.94 25.38
C THR A 310 13.08 -5.32 24.35
N THR A 311 13.23 -5.98 23.21
CA THR A 311 14.14 -5.65 22.10
C THR A 311 13.53 -4.72 21.07
N HIS A 312 12.20 -4.66 20.97
CA HIS A 312 11.53 -3.76 20.02
C HIS A 312 11.48 -2.34 20.62
N ARG A 313 11.65 -1.29 19.80
CA ARG A 313 11.58 0.13 20.17
C ARG A 313 10.65 0.89 19.21
N THR A 314 9.71 1.69 19.73
CA THR A 314 8.67 2.46 19.00
C THR A 314 8.53 3.86 19.59
N ASP A 315 9.66 4.50 19.89
CA ASP A 315 9.73 5.84 20.48
C ASP A 315 8.82 6.08 21.70
N GLY A 316 8.66 5.07 22.57
CA GLY A 316 7.79 5.13 23.74
C GLY A 316 6.29 4.98 23.46
N LEU A 317 5.86 4.96 22.20
CA LEU A 317 4.46 4.70 21.81
C LEU A 317 4.07 3.24 22.03
N ARG A 318 2.86 3.04 22.54
CA ARG A 318 2.26 1.72 22.75
C ARG A 318 1.55 1.28 21.48
N ALA A 319 2.06 0.24 20.81
CA ALA A 319 1.49 -0.37 19.61
C ALA A 319 0.95 0.68 18.61
N PRO A 320 1.82 1.58 18.12
CA PRO A 320 1.39 2.64 17.22
C PRO A 320 0.73 2.06 15.97
N SER A 321 -0.19 2.83 15.39
CA SER A 321 -0.62 2.63 14.01
C SER A 321 0.53 2.96 13.06
N PRO A 322 0.51 2.45 11.82
CA PRO A 322 1.40 2.93 10.76
C PRO A 322 1.47 4.46 10.72
N ARG A 323 2.68 4.98 10.52
CA ARG A 323 2.94 6.43 10.48
C ARG A 323 2.54 6.98 9.11
N GLN A 324 2.05 8.21 9.06
CA GLN A 324 1.73 8.89 7.80
C GLN A 324 2.96 9.64 7.28
N PRO A 325 3.04 10.01 5.99
CA PRO A 325 4.14 10.82 5.45
C PRO A 325 4.38 12.12 6.21
N SER A 326 3.32 12.73 6.76
CA SER A 326 3.38 13.94 7.60
C SER A 326 4.04 13.73 8.96
N ASP A 327 4.03 12.50 9.48
CA ASP A 327 4.64 12.16 10.77
C ASP A 327 6.16 12.03 10.68
N VAL A 328 6.69 11.78 9.49
CA VAL A 328 8.10 11.43 9.25
C VAL A 328 9.04 12.48 9.80
N ASP A 329 8.82 13.76 9.51
CA ASP A 329 9.73 14.81 9.99
C ASP A 329 9.76 14.85 11.52
N SER A 330 8.60 14.65 12.18
CA SER A 330 8.49 14.61 13.64
C SER A 330 9.12 13.37 14.27
N ASP A 331 9.01 12.21 13.62
CA ASP A 331 9.54 10.93 14.10
C ASP A 331 11.06 10.88 14.06
N TRP A 332 11.67 11.69 13.19
CA TRP A 332 13.10 11.69 12.91
C TRP A 332 13.82 13.00 13.34
N THR A 333 13.12 13.96 13.95
CA THR A 333 13.69 15.28 14.36
C THR A 333 14.56 15.27 15.62
N ALA A 334 15.07 14.12 16.08
CA ALA A 334 15.93 14.09 17.26
C ALA A 334 17.10 13.11 17.10
N GLY A 335 18.31 13.67 17.04
CA GLY A 335 19.55 12.90 17.01
C GLY A 335 19.79 12.14 18.32
N GLY A 336 19.56 10.82 18.32
CA GLY A 336 20.00 9.92 19.39
C GLY A 336 19.17 8.64 19.53
N ASP A 337 19.87 7.48 19.48
CA ASP A 337 19.45 6.07 19.66
C ASP A 337 18.37 5.53 18.69
N PRO A 338 18.34 4.21 18.36
CA PRO A 338 17.35 3.65 17.43
C PRO A 338 15.97 3.64 18.09
N ARG A 339 15.16 4.67 17.79
CA ARG A 339 13.79 4.84 18.30
C ARG A 339 12.80 3.87 17.68
N TRP A 340 13.06 3.48 16.45
CA TRP A 340 12.25 2.59 15.64
C TRP A 340 13.10 1.36 15.32
N TYR A 341 12.84 0.23 15.98
CA TYR A 341 13.53 -1.03 15.74
C TYR A 341 12.63 -2.23 16.13
N PRO A 342 12.58 -3.32 15.34
CA PRO A 342 13.25 -3.50 14.05
C PRO A 342 12.48 -2.89 12.87
N TRP A 343 11.26 -2.40 13.08
CA TRP A 343 10.36 -1.92 12.03
C TRP A 343 10.09 -0.41 12.14
N TYR A 344 9.93 0.24 10.99
CA TYR A 344 9.29 1.54 10.86
C TYR A 344 8.22 1.43 9.76
N LEU A 345 6.95 1.31 10.17
CA LEU A 345 5.82 1.14 9.26
C LEU A 345 5.27 2.50 8.86
N LEU A 346 5.21 2.73 7.56
CA LEU A 346 4.79 3.98 6.94
C LEU A 346 3.61 3.68 6.01
N GLU A 347 2.43 4.18 6.31
CA GLU A 347 1.28 4.05 5.42
C GLU A 347 1.30 5.14 4.36
N LEU A 348 1.30 4.74 3.09
CA LEU A 348 1.12 5.64 1.96
C LEU A 348 -0.38 5.92 1.83
N GLY A 349 -0.78 7.08 2.34
CA GLY A 349 -2.16 7.54 2.28
C GLY A 349 -2.60 8.05 0.90
N ALA A 350 -3.82 8.55 0.87
CA ALA A 350 -4.37 9.26 -0.28
C ALA A 350 -3.63 10.58 -0.52
N LEU A 351 -3.54 10.98 -1.80
CA LEU A 351 -3.09 12.30 -2.22
C LEU A 351 -4.08 13.36 -1.70
N SER A 352 -3.55 14.50 -1.26
CA SER A 352 -4.39 15.67 -0.96
C SER A 352 -4.96 16.28 -2.24
N GLU A 353 -5.95 17.16 -2.12
CA GLU A 353 -6.48 17.92 -3.28
C GLU A 353 -5.35 18.74 -3.95
N ASP A 354 -4.44 19.33 -3.17
CA ASP A 354 -3.27 20.06 -3.68
C ASP A 354 -2.31 19.14 -4.45
N ASP A 355 -2.07 17.92 -3.96
CA ASP A 355 -1.24 16.94 -4.67
C ASP A 355 -1.84 16.55 -6.03
N VAL A 356 -3.18 16.45 -6.11
CA VAL A 356 -3.90 16.18 -7.37
C VAL A 356 -3.78 17.37 -8.32
N VAL A 357 -3.90 18.61 -7.82
CA VAL A 357 -3.65 19.82 -8.61
C VAL A 357 -2.24 19.81 -9.21
N ASP A 358 -1.23 19.47 -8.41
CA ASP A 358 0.16 19.37 -8.86
C ASP A 358 0.38 18.30 -9.93
N ILE A 359 -0.36 17.19 -9.89
CA ILE A 359 -0.32 16.14 -10.92
C ILE A 359 -0.94 16.64 -12.21
N VAL A 360 -2.13 17.24 -12.14
CA VAL A 360 -2.87 17.74 -13.30
C VAL A 360 -2.12 18.89 -13.99
N ALA A 361 -1.50 19.78 -13.22
CA ALA A 361 -0.72 20.91 -13.74
C ALA A 361 0.47 20.47 -14.61
N ARG A 362 0.99 19.25 -14.42
CA ARG A 362 2.06 18.68 -15.27
C ARG A 362 1.57 18.23 -16.64
N GLY A 363 0.26 18.04 -16.81
CA GLY A 363 -0.38 17.72 -18.08
C GLY A 363 -0.97 18.95 -18.79
N ASP A 364 -0.41 20.14 -18.56
CA ASP A 364 -0.81 21.41 -19.19
C ASP A 364 -2.26 21.86 -18.94
N ILE A 365 -2.90 21.34 -17.88
CA ILE A 365 -4.25 21.74 -17.47
C ILE A 365 -4.16 22.77 -16.33
N HIS A 366 -4.95 23.84 -16.44
CA HIS A 366 -4.88 24.94 -15.49
C HIS A 366 -5.25 24.48 -14.06
N PRO A 367 -4.50 24.86 -13.01
CA PRO A 367 -4.74 24.44 -11.63
C PRO A 367 -6.14 24.73 -11.10
N THR A 368 -6.74 25.84 -11.52
CA THR A 368 -8.08 26.27 -11.10
C THR A 368 -9.22 25.67 -11.94
N SER A 369 -8.91 24.73 -12.83
CA SER A 369 -9.92 24.02 -13.60
C SER A 369 -10.77 23.13 -12.69
N ARG A 370 -11.92 22.66 -13.17
CA ARG A 370 -12.79 21.74 -12.40
C ARG A 370 -12.21 20.31 -12.32
N LEU A 371 -11.26 19.97 -13.19
CA LEU A 371 -10.75 18.61 -13.32
C LEU A 371 -10.03 18.09 -12.05
N PRO A 372 -9.10 18.83 -11.40
CA PRO A 372 -8.46 18.36 -10.17
C PRO A 372 -9.46 18.00 -9.07
N ARG A 373 -10.45 18.87 -8.82
CA ARG A 373 -11.51 18.62 -7.84
C ARG A 373 -12.36 17.41 -8.22
N PHE A 374 -12.71 17.26 -9.50
CA PHE A 374 -13.41 16.07 -10.00
C PHE A 374 -12.61 14.79 -9.73
N LEU A 375 -11.33 14.76 -10.09
CA LEU A 375 -10.45 13.62 -9.88
C LEU A 375 -10.32 13.27 -8.40
N TYR A 376 -10.11 14.27 -7.54
CA TYR A 376 -10.01 14.07 -6.10
C TYR A 376 -11.31 13.47 -5.55
N ARG A 377 -12.48 14.05 -5.87
CA ARG A 377 -13.78 13.53 -5.41
C ARG A 377 -14.07 12.13 -5.95
N LEU A 378 -13.71 11.84 -7.20
CA LEU A 378 -13.94 10.55 -7.84
C LEU A 378 -13.03 9.43 -7.32
N THR A 379 -11.83 9.75 -6.87
CA THR A 379 -10.82 8.75 -6.47
C THR A 379 -10.49 8.77 -4.98
N ASP A 380 -11.00 9.75 -4.24
CA ASP A 380 -10.61 10.07 -2.85
C ASP A 380 -9.09 10.24 -2.72
N GLY A 381 -8.43 10.74 -3.77
CA GLY A 381 -6.97 10.91 -3.82
C GLY A 381 -6.17 9.62 -3.97
N HIS A 382 -6.79 8.48 -4.28
CA HIS A 382 -6.05 7.23 -4.47
C HIS A 382 -5.03 7.35 -5.64
N PRO A 383 -3.71 7.30 -5.40
CA PRO A 383 -2.70 7.72 -6.38
C PRO A 383 -2.83 7.06 -7.77
N GLY A 384 -2.91 5.74 -7.82
CA GLY A 384 -3.04 5.00 -9.07
C GLY A 384 -4.38 5.22 -9.77
N ALA A 385 -5.43 5.57 -9.01
CA ALA A 385 -6.72 5.89 -9.60
C ALA A 385 -6.70 7.32 -10.19
N VAL A 386 -6.11 8.28 -9.47
CA VAL A 386 -5.89 9.64 -9.98
C VAL A 386 -5.14 9.60 -11.31
N THR A 387 -4.01 8.89 -11.39
CA THR A 387 -3.21 8.83 -12.62
C THR A 387 -3.95 8.14 -13.77
N THR A 388 -4.66 7.05 -13.48
CA THR A 388 -5.37 6.28 -14.52
C THR A 388 -6.59 7.03 -15.05
N VAL A 389 -7.41 7.59 -14.15
CA VAL A 389 -8.58 8.41 -14.53
C VAL A 389 -8.11 9.68 -15.23
N PHE A 390 -7.06 10.35 -14.74
CA PHE A 390 -6.51 11.53 -15.40
C PHE A 390 -6.07 11.23 -16.83
N GLY A 391 -5.34 10.13 -17.06
CA GLY A 391 -4.90 9.73 -18.39
C GLY A 391 -6.05 9.53 -19.39
N ALA A 392 -7.19 8.98 -18.92
CA ALA A 392 -8.38 8.79 -19.75
C ALA A 392 -9.20 10.09 -19.92
N SER A 393 -9.39 10.86 -18.84
CA SER A 393 -10.25 12.04 -18.82
C SER A 393 -9.59 13.29 -19.40
N ALA A 394 -8.25 13.38 -19.43
CA ALA A 394 -7.55 14.55 -19.96
C ALA A 394 -7.87 14.80 -21.44
N GLN A 395 -8.11 13.75 -22.22
CA GLN A 395 -8.49 13.85 -23.63
C GLN A 395 -9.95 14.31 -23.83
N LEU A 396 -10.81 14.03 -22.85
CA LEU A 396 -12.23 14.41 -22.87
C LEU A 396 -12.48 15.80 -22.28
N TYR A 397 -11.50 16.36 -21.56
CA TYR A 397 -11.72 17.55 -20.76
C TYR A 397 -11.84 18.81 -21.63
N ASP A 398 -13.06 19.36 -21.69
CA ASP A 398 -13.32 20.73 -22.13
C ASP A 398 -13.82 21.57 -20.94
N SER A 399 -13.08 22.63 -20.63
CA SER A 399 -13.48 23.62 -19.60
C SER A 399 -14.86 24.24 -19.82
N ARG A 400 -15.35 24.28 -21.06
CA ARG A 400 -16.68 24.80 -21.43
C ARG A 400 -17.78 23.76 -21.31
N ALA A 401 -17.44 22.48 -21.30
CA ALA A 401 -18.37 21.37 -21.24
C ALA A 401 -17.90 20.30 -20.22
N PRO A 402 -17.82 20.66 -18.92
CA PRO A 402 -17.33 19.74 -17.88
C PRO A 402 -18.21 18.49 -17.72
N ASN A 403 -19.46 18.50 -18.21
CA ASN A 403 -20.37 17.35 -18.16
C ASN A 403 -19.91 16.17 -19.03
N ALA A 404 -18.95 16.36 -19.96
CA ALA A 404 -18.31 15.23 -20.65
C ALA A 404 -17.58 14.28 -19.67
N LEU A 405 -17.20 14.76 -18.47
CA LEU A 405 -16.54 13.94 -17.45
C LEU A 405 -17.44 12.86 -16.84
N ARG A 406 -18.76 12.94 -17.01
CA ARG A 406 -19.73 11.96 -16.47
C ARG A 406 -19.52 10.55 -17.04
N THR A 407 -19.01 10.48 -18.27
CA THR A 407 -18.69 9.21 -18.94
C THR A 407 -17.25 8.75 -18.72
N SER A 408 -16.47 9.40 -17.84
CA SER A 408 -15.03 9.09 -17.66
C SER A 408 -14.74 7.62 -17.40
N LEU A 409 -15.54 6.95 -16.55
CA LEU A 409 -15.37 5.52 -16.25
C LEU A 409 -15.77 4.60 -17.40
N ARG A 410 -16.55 5.08 -18.37
CA ARG A 410 -16.98 4.33 -19.57
C ARG A 410 -16.05 4.52 -20.76
N THR A 411 -15.05 5.41 -20.63
CA THR A 411 -14.04 5.66 -21.67
C THR A 411 -13.30 4.37 -22.00
N GLY A 412 -13.12 4.12 -23.30
CA GLY A 412 -12.33 3.00 -23.79
C GLY A 412 -10.85 3.16 -23.43
N VAL A 413 -10.24 2.10 -22.92
CA VAL A 413 -8.82 2.00 -22.60
C VAL A 413 -8.29 0.67 -23.15
N GLU A 414 -7.03 0.66 -23.56
CA GLU A 414 -6.35 -0.59 -23.91
C GLU A 414 -5.88 -1.30 -22.64
N ALA A 415 -6.27 -2.57 -22.47
CA ALA A 415 -5.77 -3.43 -21.41
C ALA A 415 -4.32 -3.90 -21.69
N GLU A 416 -3.66 -4.48 -20.70
CA GLU A 416 -2.26 -4.96 -20.82
C GLU A 416 -2.08 -6.04 -21.91
N ASP A 417 -3.14 -6.79 -22.22
CA ASP A 417 -3.17 -7.80 -23.29
C ASP A 417 -3.52 -7.22 -24.67
N GLY A 418 -3.66 -5.89 -24.78
CA GLY A 418 -4.03 -5.17 -25.98
C GLY A 418 -5.53 -5.22 -26.32
N THR A 419 -6.38 -5.76 -25.44
CA THR A 419 -7.83 -5.74 -25.65
C THR A 419 -8.42 -4.37 -25.29
N GLU A 420 -9.39 -3.90 -26.09
CA GLU A 420 -10.17 -2.72 -25.72
C GLU A 420 -11.15 -3.07 -24.59
N THR A 421 -11.09 -2.29 -23.51
CA THR A 421 -11.99 -2.42 -22.36
C THR A 421 -12.41 -1.03 -21.88
N THR A 422 -13.31 -0.95 -20.90
CA THR A 422 -13.64 0.33 -20.26
C THR A 422 -12.73 0.60 -19.08
N LEU A 423 -12.51 1.87 -18.76
CA LEU A 423 -11.76 2.26 -17.56
C LEU A 423 -12.33 1.61 -16.28
N LEU A 424 -13.65 1.51 -16.17
CA LEU A 424 -14.33 0.81 -15.07
C LEU A 424 -13.93 -0.66 -15.00
N ALA A 425 -14.00 -1.39 -16.12
CA ALA A 425 -13.67 -2.81 -16.16
C ALA A 425 -12.18 -3.06 -15.87
N ALA A 426 -11.29 -2.20 -16.39
CA ALA A 426 -9.87 -2.24 -16.08
C ALA A 426 -9.61 -1.99 -14.58
N ALA A 427 -10.26 -0.98 -13.98
CA ALA A 427 -10.16 -0.69 -12.55
C ALA A 427 -10.69 -1.85 -11.68
N GLN A 428 -11.82 -2.45 -12.05
CA GLN A 428 -12.38 -3.64 -11.38
C GLN A 428 -11.39 -4.81 -11.40
N ALA A 429 -10.89 -5.16 -12.59
CA ALA A 429 -9.92 -6.24 -12.75
C ALA A 429 -8.67 -5.99 -11.91
N TYR A 430 -8.13 -4.76 -11.96
CA TYR A 430 -6.92 -4.38 -11.24
C TYR A 430 -7.09 -4.40 -9.71
N LEU A 431 -8.15 -3.79 -9.17
CA LEU A 431 -8.34 -3.67 -7.71
C LEU A 431 -8.72 -5.00 -7.06
N LEU A 432 -9.50 -5.82 -7.75
CA LEU A 432 -10.08 -7.04 -7.18
C LEU A 432 -9.22 -8.28 -7.43
N GLN A 433 -8.10 -8.19 -8.18
CA GLN A 433 -7.29 -9.35 -8.55
C GLN A 433 -6.81 -10.20 -7.37
N ASP A 434 -6.50 -9.57 -6.23
CA ASP A 434 -6.00 -10.25 -5.03
C ASP A 434 -7.11 -10.90 -4.18
N LEU A 435 -8.39 -10.68 -4.53
CA LEU A 435 -9.54 -11.24 -3.83
C LEU A 435 -10.05 -12.51 -4.52
N PRO A 436 -10.40 -13.58 -3.78
CA PRO A 436 -10.99 -14.78 -4.35
C PRO A 436 -12.40 -14.51 -4.90
N VAL A 437 -12.76 -15.17 -6.02
CA VAL A 437 -14.03 -14.92 -6.74
C VAL A 437 -15.29 -15.03 -5.84
N PRO A 438 -15.44 -16.04 -4.96
CA PRO A 438 -16.59 -16.09 -4.05
C PRO A 438 -16.68 -14.85 -3.15
N GLY A 439 -15.55 -14.42 -2.57
CA GLY A 439 -15.48 -13.23 -1.72
C GLY A 439 -15.75 -11.92 -2.46
N ARG A 440 -15.55 -11.87 -3.79
CA ARG A 440 -15.88 -10.67 -4.60
C ARG A 440 -17.38 -10.42 -4.65
N GLN A 441 -18.20 -11.45 -4.89
CA GLN A 441 -19.65 -11.27 -5.01
C GLN A 441 -20.30 -10.85 -3.68
N ASP A 442 -19.77 -11.38 -2.57
CA ASP A 442 -20.17 -10.97 -1.23
C ASP A 442 -19.73 -9.53 -0.95
N LEU A 443 -18.51 -9.16 -1.33
CA LEU A 443 -18.01 -7.79 -1.18
C LEU A 443 -18.81 -6.75 -2.00
N VAL A 444 -19.21 -7.10 -3.23
CA VAL A 444 -20.08 -6.25 -4.07
C VAL A 444 -21.43 -6.02 -3.39
N THR A 445 -22.03 -7.09 -2.86
CA THR A 445 -23.30 -7.01 -2.11
C THR A 445 -23.13 -6.17 -0.85
N ALA A 446 -22.05 -6.43 -0.11
CA ALA A 446 -21.72 -5.73 1.12
C ALA A 446 -21.57 -4.23 0.87
N SER A 447 -20.90 -3.81 -0.21
CA SER A 447 -20.57 -2.40 -0.51
C SER A 447 -21.72 -1.40 -0.41
N ALA A 448 -22.98 -1.86 -0.51
CA ALA A 448 -24.18 -1.09 -0.25
C ALA A 448 -24.27 -0.53 1.18
N ALA A 449 -23.81 -1.27 2.19
CA ALA A 449 -23.86 -0.81 3.59
C ALA A 449 -22.92 0.39 3.81
N ARG A 450 -23.18 1.13 4.89
CA ARG A 450 -22.42 2.34 5.22
C ARG A 450 -21.14 2.02 5.98
N ASP A 451 -21.25 1.16 6.98
CA ASP A 451 -20.17 0.79 7.89
C ASP A 451 -19.83 -0.70 7.77
N VAL A 452 -18.57 -1.02 8.08
CA VAL A 452 -18.02 -2.37 7.95
C VAL A 452 -18.64 -3.38 8.92
N GLU A 453 -19.16 -2.93 10.06
CA GLU A 453 -19.84 -3.80 11.02
C GLU A 453 -21.15 -4.34 10.43
N THR A 454 -21.83 -3.51 9.64
CA THR A 454 -23.05 -3.86 8.92
C THR A 454 -22.77 -4.57 7.60
N LEU A 455 -21.61 -4.32 6.95
CA LEU A 455 -21.17 -4.98 5.70
C LEU A 455 -21.21 -6.51 5.80
N PHE A 456 -20.89 -7.09 6.95
CA PHE A 456 -20.75 -8.55 7.11
C PHE A 456 -21.87 -9.18 7.92
N HIS A 457 -22.92 -8.45 8.27
CA HIS A 457 -23.99 -9.04 9.06
C HIS A 457 -24.77 -10.07 8.22
N LYS A 458 -24.90 -11.30 8.71
CA LYS A 458 -25.65 -12.44 8.10
C LYS A 458 -27.08 -12.15 7.61
N ASN A 459 -27.68 -11.04 8.02
CA ASN A 459 -29.05 -10.67 7.65
C ASN A 459 -29.09 -9.85 6.36
N ILE A 460 -27.96 -9.24 5.98
CA ILE A 460 -27.81 -8.37 4.81
C ILE A 460 -27.17 -9.17 3.68
N VAL A 461 -25.99 -9.73 3.95
CA VAL A 461 -25.31 -10.64 3.03
C VAL A 461 -25.87 -12.04 3.28
N ASP A 462 -26.34 -12.68 2.21
CA ASP A 462 -26.69 -14.10 2.20
C ASP A 462 -25.38 -14.90 2.28
N LEU A 463 -24.64 -14.76 3.39
CA LEU A 463 -23.40 -15.45 3.63
C LEU A 463 -23.75 -16.93 3.73
N ARG A 464 -23.67 -17.61 2.59
CA ARG A 464 -23.97 -19.04 2.47
C ARG A 464 -23.12 -19.88 3.45
N ASN A 465 -22.06 -19.29 4.02
CA ASN A 465 -21.27 -19.80 5.12
C ASN A 465 -21.18 -18.78 6.28
N ALA A 466 -21.95 -18.97 7.35
CA ALA A 466 -21.96 -18.11 8.54
C ALA A 466 -20.63 -18.12 9.36
N THR A 467 -19.59 -18.81 8.88
CA THR A 467 -18.26 -18.88 9.52
C THR A 467 -17.30 -17.78 9.02
N GLU A 468 -17.74 -16.93 8.07
CA GLU A 468 -16.86 -16.07 7.26
C GLU A 468 -16.98 -14.55 7.55
N GLU A 469 -17.89 -14.09 8.43
CA GLU A 469 -18.06 -12.64 8.73
C GLU A 469 -16.72 -11.99 9.17
N GLY A 470 -15.97 -12.67 10.03
CA GLY A 470 -14.64 -12.21 10.47
C GLY A 470 -13.52 -12.45 9.46
N ALA A 471 -13.70 -13.38 8.50
CA ALA A 471 -12.66 -13.74 7.54
C ALA A 471 -12.51 -12.66 6.46
N LEU A 472 -13.62 -12.16 5.91
CA LEU A 472 -13.60 -11.10 4.90
C LEU A 472 -13.20 -9.75 5.51
N PHE A 473 -13.67 -9.43 6.72
CA PHE A 473 -13.18 -8.28 7.49
C PHE A 473 -11.67 -8.32 7.66
N LYS A 474 -11.14 -9.46 8.12
CA LYS A 474 -9.71 -9.66 8.31
C LYS A 474 -8.96 -9.55 6.99
N GLU A 475 -9.43 -10.18 5.91
CA GLU A 475 -8.78 -10.11 4.60
C GLU A 475 -8.72 -8.67 4.07
N LEU A 476 -9.78 -7.88 4.22
CA LEU A 476 -9.79 -6.47 3.81
C LEU A 476 -8.88 -5.59 4.68
N GLY A 477 -8.84 -5.87 5.99
CA GLY A 477 -7.88 -5.24 6.89
C GLY A 477 -6.45 -5.58 6.49
N ASP A 478 -6.16 -6.87 6.25
CA ASP A 478 -4.85 -7.34 5.82
C ASP A 478 -4.49 -6.74 4.45
N LEU A 479 -5.45 -6.53 3.54
CA LEU A 479 -5.26 -5.85 2.24
C LEU A 479 -5.22 -4.31 2.32
N LEU A 480 -5.36 -3.74 3.52
CA LEU A 480 -5.31 -2.30 3.79
C LEU A 480 -6.42 -1.51 3.08
N TRP A 481 -7.59 -2.14 2.85
CA TRP A 481 -8.75 -1.50 2.22
C TRP A 481 -9.75 -0.90 3.22
N LEU A 482 -9.51 -1.07 4.52
CA LEU A 482 -10.32 -0.50 5.60
C LEU A 482 -9.71 0.80 6.10
N ARG A 483 -10.54 1.83 6.26
CA ARG A 483 -10.17 3.13 6.83
C ARG A 483 -10.96 3.36 8.11
N ALA A 484 -10.29 3.87 9.15
CA ALA A 484 -10.98 4.37 10.34
C ALA A 484 -11.58 5.75 10.06
N GLU A 485 -12.86 5.93 10.31
CA GLU A 485 -13.47 7.26 10.36
C GLU A 485 -13.25 7.90 11.73
N PRO A 486 -12.89 9.20 11.78
CA PRO A 486 -12.78 9.91 13.04
C PRO A 486 -14.19 10.10 13.66
N GLY A 487 -14.37 9.67 14.91
CA GLY A 487 -15.62 9.78 15.65
C GLY A 487 -15.44 9.47 17.13
N GLU A 488 -16.50 9.62 17.93
CA GLU A 488 -16.48 9.22 19.36
C GLU A 488 -16.28 7.70 19.51
N GLU A 489 -16.86 6.92 18.59
CA GLU A 489 -16.64 5.48 18.42
C GLU A 489 -15.83 5.20 17.15
N LEU A 490 -14.97 4.18 17.19
CA LEU A 490 -14.14 3.76 16.06
C LEU A 490 -15.00 2.99 15.06
N HIS A 491 -15.32 3.62 13.93
CA HIS A 491 -16.00 2.96 12.82
C HIS A 491 -15.03 2.74 11.66
N TYR A 492 -15.12 1.56 11.06
CA TYR A 492 -14.37 1.23 9.84
C TYR A 492 -15.28 1.36 8.62
N VAL A 493 -14.74 1.93 7.56
CA VAL A 493 -15.38 2.03 6.24
C VAL A 493 -14.46 1.45 5.18
N LEU A 494 -15.05 0.99 4.07
CA LEU A 494 -14.27 0.64 2.89
C LEU A 494 -13.64 1.91 2.29
N HIS A 495 -12.44 1.78 1.76
CA HIS A 495 -11.81 2.85 0.99
C HIS A 495 -12.78 3.38 -0.10
N PRO A 496 -13.05 4.70 -0.18
CA PRO A 496 -14.12 5.23 -1.02
C PRO A 496 -13.99 4.88 -2.52
N TRP A 497 -12.77 4.89 -3.06
CA TRP A 497 -12.52 4.43 -4.43
C TRP A 497 -12.94 2.98 -4.68
N LEU A 498 -12.49 2.03 -3.83
CA LEU A 498 -12.88 0.63 -3.94
C LEU A 498 -14.40 0.48 -3.81
N ARG A 499 -14.99 1.14 -2.81
CA ARG A 499 -16.44 1.11 -2.59
C ARG A 499 -17.22 1.60 -3.81
N ARG A 500 -16.78 2.69 -4.44
CA ARG A 500 -17.41 3.23 -5.66
C ARG A 500 -17.37 2.23 -6.81
N ILE A 501 -16.23 1.57 -7.04
CA ILE A 501 -16.09 0.55 -8.08
C ILE A 501 -17.01 -0.66 -7.81
N LEU A 502 -17.13 -1.09 -6.57
CA LEU A 502 -18.03 -2.18 -6.16
C LEU A 502 -19.52 -1.79 -6.31
N LEU A 503 -19.88 -0.55 -5.99
CA LEU A 503 -21.25 -0.04 -6.18
C LEU A 503 -21.64 0.03 -7.66
N GLN A 504 -20.69 0.34 -8.56
CA GLN A 504 -20.93 0.27 -10.00
C GLN A 504 -21.18 -1.18 -10.46
N GLU A 505 -20.47 -2.16 -9.87
CA GLU A 505 -20.75 -3.58 -10.14
C GLU A 505 -22.12 -4.01 -9.59
N LEU A 506 -22.50 -3.52 -8.40
CA LEU A 506 -23.83 -3.77 -7.82
C LEU A 506 -24.95 -3.17 -8.67
N ALA A 507 -24.76 -1.93 -9.16
CA ALA A 507 -25.72 -1.23 -10.01
C ALA A 507 -25.87 -1.89 -11.39
N ALA A 508 -24.81 -2.55 -11.89
CA ALA A 508 -24.84 -3.28 -13.16
C ALA A 508 -25.48 -4.68 -13.07
N ARG A 509 -25.84 -5.17 -11.87
CA ARG A 509 -26.51 -6.46 -11.73
C ARG A 509 -27.90 -6.43 -12.39
N PRO A 510 -28.26 -7.45 -13.18
CA PRO A 510 -29.57 -7.51 -13.82
C PRO A 510 -30.69 -7.65 -12.79
N GLU A 511 -31.91 -7.22 -13.17
CA GLU A 511 -33.06 -7.16 -12.26
C GLU A 511 -33.49 -8.54 -11.72
N ASP A 512 -33.23 -9.61 -12.47
CA ASP A 512 -33.52 -10.99 -12.07
C ASP A 512 -32.50 -11.56 -11.07
N HIS A 513 -31.37 -10.87 -10.84
CA HIS A 513 -30.35 -11.32 -9.91
C HIS A 513 -30.92 -11.38 -8.47
N PRO A 514 -30.66 -12.48 -7.72
CA PRO A 514 -31.25 -12.68 -6.39
C PRO A 514 -30.86 -11.58 -5.38
N LEU A 515 -29.70 -10.96 -5.59
CA LEU A 515 -29.13 -9.85 -4.81
C LEU A 515 -28.89 -8.63 -5.72
N ASN A 516 -29.91 -8.21 -6.47
CA ASN A 516 -29.89 -6.97 -7.26
C ASN A 516 -29.88 -5.72 -6.35
N TRP A 517 -29.68 -4.54 -6.94
CA TRP A 517 -29.64 -3.24 -6.25
C TRP A 517 -30.81 -3.04 -5.27
N GLU A 518 -32.05 -3.19 -5.75
CA GLU A 518 -33.26 -2.94 -4.97
C GLU A 518 -33.36 -3.87 -3.76
N ARG A 519 -33.09 -5.16 -3.95
CA ARG A 519 -33.16 -6.15 -2.87
C ARG A 519 -32.11 -5.89 -1.79
N VAL A 520 -30.89 -5.54 -2.19
CA VAL A 520 -29.79 -5.27 -1.25
C VAL A 520 -30.09 -4.03 -0.42
N HIS A 521 -30.48 -2.92 -1.06
CA HIS A 521 -30.80 -1.69 -0.34
C HIS A 521 -32.07 -1.82 0.52
N THR A 522 -33.07 -2.60 0.08
CA THR A 522 -34.25 -2.94 0.90
C THR A 522 -33.85 -3.71 2.16
N ARG A 523 -32.99 -4.74 2.03
CA ARG A 523 -32.48 -5.50 3.19
C ARG A 523 -31.73 -4.59 4.17
N CYS A 524 -30.87 -3.70 3.68
CA CYS A 524 -30.11 -2.78 4.52
C CYS A 524 -31.04 -1.77 5.21
N ARG A 525 -31.98 -1.16 4.48
CA ARG A 525 -32.99 -0.26 5.04
C ARG A 525 -33.77 -0.91 6.18
N ASP A 526 -34.31 -2.11 5.94
CA ASP A 526 -35.11 -2.84 6.91
C ASP A 526 -34.28 -3.25 8.13
N PHE A 527 -33.00 -3.59 7.93
CA PHE A 527 -32.06 -3.88 9.01
C PHE A 527 -31.84 -2.65 9.90
N TYR A 528 -31.45 -1.51 9.33
CA TYR A 528 -31.21 -0.29 10.10
C TYR A 528 -32.49 0.21 10.78
N GLY A 529 -33.65 0.11 10.11
CA GLY A 529 -34.94 0.45 10.68
C GLY A 529 -35.29 -0.38 11.92
N LYS A 530 -35.05 -1.70 11.89
CA LYS A 530 -35.26 -2.61 13.04
C LYS A 530 -34.34 -2.30 14.22
N HIS A 531 -33.16 -1.76 13.98
CA HIS A 531 -32.18 -1.40 15.01
C HIS A 531 -32.29 0.08 15.46
N GLY A 532 -33.34 0.80 15.03
CA GLY A 532 -33.58 2.19 15.43
C GLY A 532 -32.66 3.22 14.76
N GLN A 533 -31.85 2.82 13.78
CA GLN A 533 -30.94 3.71 13.06
C GLN A 533 -31.66 4.39 11.89
N ARG A 534 -32.52 5.36 12.21
CA ARG A 534 -33.43 6.01 11.23
C ARG A 534 -32.68 6.69 10.08
N VAL A 535 -31.61 7.44 10.37
CA VAL A 535 -30.82 8.16 9.36
C VAL A 535 -30.19 7.19 8.35
N ALA A 536 -29.63 6.08 8.83
CA ALA A 536 -29.06 5.03 7.96
C ALA A 536 -30.14 4.32 7.12
N ALA A 537 -31.36 4.17 7.65
CA ALA A 537 -32.48 3.68 6.85
C ALA A 537 -32.87 4.68 5.73
N ARG A 538 -32.91 5.99 6.03
CA ARG A 538 -33.22 7.05 5.04
C ARG A 538 -32.18 7.17 3.93
N TYR A 539 -30.91 6.94 4.26
CA TYR A 539 -29.86 6.78 3.26
C TYR A 539 -30.20 5.69 2.22
N HIS A 540 -30.77 4.55 2.65
CA HIS A 540 -31.20 3.50 1.73
C HIS A 540 -32.52 3.79 1.04
N ASP A 541 -33.44 4.53 1.67
CA ASP A 541 -34.62 5.05 0.97
C ASP A 541 -34.19 5.91 -0.21
N LEU A 542 -33.19 6.78 -0.05
CA LEU A 542 -32.70 7.60 -1.16
C LEU A 542 -32.03 6.77 -2.26
N ALA A 543 -31.22 5.76 -1.90
CA ALA A 543 -30.64 4.83 -2.87
C ALA A 543 -31.71 4.00 -3.64
N LEU A 544 -32.90 3.84 -3.05
CA LEU A 544 -34.09 3.22 -3.66
C LEU A 544 -34.98 4.25 -4.37
N GLU A 545 -34.53 5.49 -4.55
CA GLU A 545 -35.27 6.59 -5.17
C GLU A 545 -36.57 6.99 -4.41
N ASN A 546 -36.68 6.61 -3.12
CA ASN A 546 -37.79 6.95 -2.25
C ASN A 546 -37.61 8.32 -1.57
N VAL A 547 -37.57 9.37 -2.40
CA VAL A 547 -37.34 10.76 -1.97
C VAL A 547 -38.41 11.24 -0.98
N SER A 548 -39.66 10.82 -1.14
CA SER A 548 -40.77 11.24 -0.26
C SER A 548 -40.56 10.82 1.20
N ALA A 549 -40.05 9.61 1.45
CA ALA A 549 -39.74 9.16 2.80
C ALA A 549 -38.59 9.95 3.45
N VAL A 550 -37.62 10.40 2.66
CA VAL A 550 -36.51 11.23 3.10
C VAL A 550 -36.99 12.65 3.43
N VAL A 551 -37.79 13.25 2.54
CA VAL A 551 -38.36 14.59 2.76
C VAL A 551 -39.25 14.61 3.99
N ALA A 552 -40.11 13.59 4.16
CA ALA A 552 -40.94 13.47 5.35
C ALA A 552 -40.10 13.46 6.65
N HIS A 553 -39.01 12.69 6.68
CA HIS A 553 -38.08 12.66 7.82
C HIS A 553 -37.39 14.01 8.06
N LEU A 554 -36.85 14.62 7.01
CA LEU A 554 -36.12 15.89 7.13
C LEU A 554 -37.04 17.09 7.40
N SER A 555 -38.35 16.97 7.14
CA SER A 555 -39.36 17.97 7.46
C SER A 555 -39.78 17.97 8.94
N GLU A 556 -39.57 16.87 9.68
CA GLU A 556 -40.03 16.73 11.08
C GLU A 556 -39.58 17.89 12.00
N PRO A 557 -38.31 18.34 11.97
CA PRO A 557 -37.85 19.45 12.81
C PRO A 557 -38.47 20.81 12.45
N PHE A 558 -39.05 20.94 11.26
CA PHE A 558 -39.67 22.17 10.78
C PHE A 558 -41.19 22.21 10.96
N ALA A 559 -41.81 21.05 11.21
CA ALA A 559 -43.25 20.86 11.33
C ALA A 559 -43.78 21.02 12.75
N ASP A 560 -42.92 20.96 13.77
CA ASP A 560 -43.32 21.06 15.18
C ASP A 560 -43.45 22.53 15.61
N ASP A 561 -44.68 23.07 15.54
CA ASP A 561 -45.06 24.42 16.04
C ASP A 561 -44.78 24.60 17.55
N HIS A 562 -44.42 23.54 18.28
CA HIS A 562 -44.14 23.58 19.71
C HIS A 562 -42.63 23.52 20.04
N GLN A 563 -41.75 23.38 19.03
CA GLN A 563 -40.31 23.51 19.26
C GLN A 563 -39.89 24.98 19.34
N PRO A 564 -39.16 25.37 20.40
CA PRO A 564 -38.76 26.75 20.61
C PRO A 564 -37.53 27.03 19.75
N GLU A 565 -37.76 27.50 18.52
CA GLU A 565 -36.72 28.02 17.62
C GLU A 565 -35.76 26.93 17.04
N PHE A 566 -35.53 26.96 15.72
CA PHE A 566 -34.49 26.16 15.07
C PHE A 566 -33.12 26.71 15.51
N ASP A 567 -32.56 26.13 16.56
CA ASP A 567 -31.33 26.60 17.19
C ASP A 567 -30.07 26.03 16.49
N VAL A 568 -28.89 26.43 16.98
CA VAL A 568 -27.61 26.06 16.36
C VAL A 568 -27.36 24.54 16.48
N ALA A 569 -27.67 23.92 17.62
CA ALA A 569 -27.42 22.50 17.84
C ALA A 569 -28.36 21.62 16.99
N ALA A 570 -29.63 22.02 16.88
CA ALA A 570 -30.59 21.38 15.99
C ALA A 570 -30.17 21.51 14.51
N ALA A 571 -29.66 22.67 14.11
CA ALA A 571 -29.16 22.89 12.75
C ALA A 571 -27.90 22.05 12.46
N GLU A 572 -26.96 21.94 13.39
CA GLU A 572 -25.78 21.07 13.25
C GLU A 572 -26.17 19.59 13.10
N ALA A 573 -27.07 19.11 13.96
CA ALA A 573 -27.58 17.74 13.89
C ALA A 573 -28.32 17.49 12.57
N TRP A 574 -29.20 18.40 12.16
CA TRP A 574 -29.95 18.28 10.91
C TRP A 574 -29.04 18.29 9.68
N LEU A 575 -28.03 19.16 9.63
CA LEU A 575 -27.04 19.18 8.54
C LEU A 575 -26.22 17.90 8.49
N ALA A 576 -25.86 17.34 9.65
CA ALA A 576 -25.17 16.05 9.72
C ALA A 576 -26.05 14.89 9.20
N GLU A 577 -27.35 14.88 9.53
CA GLU A 577 -28.30 13.91 8.97
C GLU A 577 -28.45 14.06 7.45
N LEU A 578 -28.59 15.29 6.96
CA LEU A 578 -28.69 15.59 5.54
C LEU A 578 -27.44 15.12 4.78
N ASP A 579 -26.24 15.39 5.29
CA ASP A 579 -24.98 14.97 4.69
C ASP A 579 -24.88 13.44 4.63
N VAL A 580 -25.30 12.74 5.69
CA VAL A 580 -25.35 11.27 5.69
C VAL A 580 -26.32 10.75 4.65
N ILE A 581 -27.56 11.28 4.61
CA ILE A 581 -28.60 10.77 3.72
C ILE A 581 -28.25 11.03 2.25
N THR A 582 -27.82 12.25 1.92
CA THR A 582 -27.51 12.66 0.54
C THR A 582 -26.21 12.04 -0.01
N ALA A 583 -25.37 11.44 0.85
CA ALA A 583 -24.25 10.60 0.43
C ALA A 583 -24.66 9.21 -0.10
N ALA A 584 -25.97 8.91 -0.18
CA ALA A 584 -26.49 7.68 -0.75
C ALA A 584 -25.99 7.43 -2.18
N PRO A 585 -25.58 6.19 -2.51
CA PRO A 585 -25.17 5.87 -3.86
C PRO A 585 -26.40 5.86 -4.77
N ASN A 586 -26.17 6.06 -6.05
CA ASN A 586 -27.23 6.14 -7.03
C ASN A 586 -26.87 5.29 -8.26
N ARG A 587 -27.89 5.01 -9.08
CA ARG A 587 -27.79 4.33 -10.38
C ARG A 587 -28.38 5.20 -11.49
N LEU A 588 -28.26 6.52 -11.34
CA LEU A 588 -28.87 7.49 -12.25
C LEU A 588 -28.28 7.37 -13.66
N ASP A 589 -29.07 7.73 -14.67
CA ASP A 589 -28.64 7.63 -16.06
C ASP A 589 -27.52 8.62 -16.37
N ALA A 590 -26.29 8.13 -16.48
CA ALA A 590 -25.12 8.94 -16.83
C ALA A 590 -25.24 9.72 -18.16
N GLY A 591 -26.22 9.39 -19.02
CA GLY A 591 -26.51 10.13 -20.26
C GLY A 591 -27.46 11.32 -20.11
N ALA A 592 -28.29 11.38 -19.06
CA ALA A 592 -29.28 12.45 -18.85
C ALA A 592 -28.67 13.62 -18.10
N GLU A 593 -28.91 14.88 -18.51
CA GLU A 593 -28.31 16.07 -17.87
C GLU A 593 -28.69 16.19 -16.38
N ALA A 594 -27.79 16.76 -15.56
CA ALA A 594 -27.97 16.81 -14.11
C ALA A 594 -29.30 17.50 -13.69
N TYR A 595 -29.69 18.55 -14.41
CA TYR A 595 -30.94 19.26 -14.15
C TYR A 595 -32.18 18.45 -14.57
N GLU A 596 -32.11 17.68 -15.67
CA GLU A 596 -33.20 16.78 -16.09
C GLU A 596 -33.43 15.67 -15.06
N GLN A 597 -32.35 15.12 -14.50
CA GLN A 597 -32.42 14.14 -13.41
C GLN A 597 -33.05 14.76 -12.16
N LEU A 598 -32.67 16.00 -11.81
CA LEU A 598 -33.27 16.72 -10.69
C LEU A 598 -34.79 16.84 -10.84
N GLU A 599 -35.27 17.30 -12.01
CA GLU A 599 -36.70 17.44 -12.28
C GLU A 599 -37.43 16.08 -12.23
N ALA A 600 -36.83 15.03 -12.78
CA ALA A 600 -37.43 13.70 -12.81
C ALA A 600 -37.62 13.10 -11.41
N HIS A 601 -36.66 13.32 -10.49
CA HIS A 601 -36.65 12.67 -9.18
C HIS A 601 -37.20 13.53 -8.03
N ALA A 602 -37.14 14.87 -8.11
CA ALA A 602 -37.70 15.73 -7.07
C ALA A 602 -39.24 15.63 -7.01
N GLY A 603 -39.88 15.32 -8.15
CA GLY A 603 -41.33 15.13 -8.23
C GLY A 603 -42.14 16.36 -7.83
N HIS A 604 -43.42 16.14 -7.53
CA HIS A 604 -44.32 17.18 -7.00
C HIS A 604 -44.62 16.87 -5.54
N ALA A 605 -44.41 17.85 -4.66
CA ALA A 605 -44.77 17.76 -3.25
C ALA A 605 -45.96 18.69 -2.95
N ASP A 606 -46.76 18.34 -1.93
CA ASP A 606 -48.02 19.02 -1.62
C ASP A 606 -47.83 20.40 -0.93
N GLY A 607 -46.61 20.72 -0.46
CA GLY A 607 -46.28 21.96 0.25
C GLY A 607 -44.98 22.63 -0.18
N GLU A 608 -44.83 23.92 0.13
CA GLU A 608 -43.66 24.73 -0.26
C GLU A 608 -42.37 24.25 0.40
N LEU A 609 -42.44 23.87 1.69
CA LEU A 609 -41.31 23.32 2.43
C LEU A 609 -40.86 21.98 1.85
N GLU A 610 -41.81 21.07 1.63
CA GLU A 610 -41.55 19.74 1.09
C GLU A 610 -41.01 19.82 -0.33
N THR A 611 -41.51 20.77 -1.14
CA THR A 611 -40.97 21.04 -2.48
C THR A 611 -39.53 21.52 -2.38
N THR A 612 -39.24 22.50 -1.53
CA THR A 612 -37.88 23.03 -1.32
C THR A 612 -36.92 21.93 -0.85
N LEU A 613 -37.35 21.11 0.11
CA LEU A 613 -36.57 19.98 0.62
C LEU A 613 -36.35 18.92 -0.45
N SER A 614 -37.37 18.58 -1.25
CA SER A 614 -37.22 17.59 -2.31
C SER A 614 -36.18 18.02 -3.35
N TRP A 615 -36.27 19.26 -3.82
CA TRP A 615 -35.30 19.83 -4.75
C TRP A 615 -33.89 19.89 -4.15
N LEU A 616 -33.75 20.31 -2.89
CA LEU A 616 -32.46 20.37 -2.21
C LEU A 616 -31.85 18.97 -2.02
N VAL A 617 -32.62 18.00 -1.55
CA VAL A 617 -32.16 16.62 -1.30
C VAL A 617 -31.69 15.97 -2.59
N VAL A 618 -32.48 16.07 -3.66
CA VAL A 618 -32.12 15.48 -4.96
C VAL A 618 -30.92 16.20 -5.58
N ALA A 619 -30.85 17.53 -5.48
CA ALA A 619 -29.70 18.27 -5.99
C ALA A 619 -28.41 17.91 -5.25
N LEU A 620 -28.45 17.80 -3.92
CA LEU A 620 -27.32 17.34 -3.11
C LEU A 620 -26.95 15.89 -3.43
N TRP A 621 -27.94 15.02 -3.64
CA TRP A 621 -27.73 13.61 -3.96
C TRP A 621 -27.00 13.41 -5.30
N ILE A 622 -27.44 14.12 -6.35
CA ILE A 622 -26.77 14.13 -7.66
C ILE A 622 -25.38 14.76 -7.52
N ALA A 623 -25.27 15.89 -6.83
CA ALA A 623 -24.01 16.60 -6.67
C ALA A 623 -23.00 15.81 -5.83
N ALA A 624 -23.45 14.95 -4.90
CA ALA A 624 -22.59 14.10 -4.06
C ALA A 624 -21.83 13.05 -4.89
N ASP A 625 -22.43 12.57 -5.98
CA ASP A 625 -21.76 11.71 -6.96
C ASP A 625 -20.85 12.55 -7.88
N PRO A 626 -19.53 12.30 -7.91
CA PRO A 626 -18.62 13.01 -8.82
C PRO A 626 -18.97 12.83 -10.30
N LEU A 627 -19.67 11.76 -10.66
CA LEU A 627 -20.16 11.51 -12.03
C LEU A 627 -21.57 12.09 -12.28
N GLY A 628 -22.26 12.53 -11.23
CA GLY A 628 -23.60 13.13 -11.33
C GLY A 628 -23.55 14.56 -11.86
N ASP A 629 -22.82 15.43 -11.18
CA ASP A 629 -22.64 16.85 -11.55
C ASP A 629 -21.17 17.30 -11.46
N PRO A 630 -20.29 16.85 -12.38
CA PRO A 630 -18.87 17.23 -12.36
C PRO A 630 -18.64 18.72 -12.63
N GLY A 631 -19.60 19.39 -13.29
CA GLY A 631 -19.56 20.81 -13.59
C GLY A 631 -19.96 21.72 -12.42
N GLY A 632 -20.67 21.18 -11.41
CA GLY A 632 -21.29 21.99 -10.36
C GLY A 632 -22.45 22.85 -10.88
N THR A 633 -23.20 22.34 -11.86
CA THR A 633 -24.35 23.01 -12.47
C THR A 633 -25.52 23.18 -11.51
N LEU A 634 -25.62 22.31 -10.49
CA LEU A 634 -26.69 22.35 -9.48
C LEU A 634 -26.36 23.26 -8.29
N ASN A 635 -25.16 23.84 -8.24
CA ASN A 635 -24.70 24.68 -7.13
C ASN A 635 -25.66 25.83 -6.79
N SER A 636 -26.18 26.54 -7.79
CA SER A 636 -27.13 27.65 -7.57
C SER A 636 -28.46 27.17 -7.01
N THR A 637 -28.92 25.98 -7.41
CA THR A 637 -30.14 25.36 -6.87
C THR A 637 -29.94 24.97 -5.41
N ILE A 638 -28.77 24.42 -5.08
CA ILE A 638 -28.40 24.06 -3.70
C ILE A 638 -28.28 25.31 -2.83
N GLU A 639 -27.59 26.36 -3.30
CA GLU A 639 -27.49 27.66 -2.62
C GLU A 639 -28.89 28.24 -2.35
N GLY A 640 -29.75 28.30 -3.37
CA GLY A 640 -31.12 28.79 -3.25
C GLY A 640 -31.97 27.99 -2.26
N GLY A 641 -31.89 26.66 -2.28
CA GLY A 641 -32.61 25.78 -1.36
C GLY A 641 -32.23 26.03 0.10
N PHE A 642 -30.94 26.18 0.41
CA PHE A 642 -30.50 26.52 1.78
C PHE A 642 -30.97 27.91 2.20
N HIS A 643 -30.93 28.92 1.32
CA HIS A 643 -31.44 30.26 1.64
C HIS A 643 -32.95 30.26 1.92
N GLN A 644 -33.74 29.49 1.15
CA GLN A 644 -35.18 29.39 1.35
C GLN A 644 -35.51 28.70 2.69
N LEU A 645 -34.78 27.64 3.05
CA LEU A 645 -34.94 26.98 4.35
C LEU A 645 -34.51 27.85 5.54
N ALA A 646 -33.50 28.71 5.37
CA ALA A 646 -33.01 29.60 6.41
C ALA A 646 -34.00 30.74 6.75
N HIS A 647 -34.91 31.07 5.83
CA HIS A 647 -35.77 32.25 5.98
C HIS A 647 -36.73 32.14 7.18
N GLY A 648 -36.59 33.06 8.14
CA GLY A 648 -37.44 33.14 9.32
C GLY A 648 -37.21 32.04 10.37
N ARG A 649 -36.11 31.28 10.30
CA ARG A 649 -35.84 30.11 11.16
C ARG A 649 -34.71 30.36 12.17
N GLY A 650 -34.99 31.19 13.18
CA GLY A 650 -34.19 31.26 14.41
C GLY A 650 -32.68 31.51 14.25
N ARG A 651 -31.90 31.26 15.31
CA ARG A 651 -30.43 31.37 15.30
C ARG A 651 -29.73 30.30 14.46
N GLY A 652 -30.32 29.13 14.27
CA GLY A 652 -29.76 28.05 13.45
C GLY A 652 -29.72 28.36 11.95
N SER A 653 -30.51 29.33 11.48
CA SER A 653 -30.47 29.84 10.09
C SER A 653 -29.08 30.30 9.63
N ILE A 654 -28.22 30.74 10.56
CA ILE A 654 -26.84 31.17 10.26
C ILE A 654 -26.05 30.01 9.66
N LEU A 655 -26.18 28.79 10.20
CA LEU A 655 -25.46 27.62 9.68
C LEU A 655 -25.96 27.20 8.29
N LEU A 656 -27.25 27.38 8.02
CA LEU A 656 -27.82 27.13 6.68
C LEU A 656 -27.31 28.16 5.67
N HIS A 657 -27.21 29.44 6.05
CA HIS A 657 -26.58 30.47 5.22
C HIS A 657 -25.09 30.21 4.98
N GLU A 658 -24.32 29.86 6.02
CA GLU A 658 -22.92 29.47 5.87
C GLU A 658 -22.75 28.25 4.96
N ARG A 659 -23.69 27.30 5.01
CA ARG A 659 -23.69 26.16 4.10
C ARG A 659 -24.00 26.58 2.66
N ALA A 660 -24.96 27.49 2.45
CA ALA A 660 -25.30 28.01 1.12
C ALA A 660 -24.10 28.66 0.43
N GLU A 661 -23.32 29.47 1.18
CA GLU A 661 -22.14 30.17 0.66
C GLU A 661 -21.02 29.23 0.17
N ARG A 662 -21.01 27.94 0.57
CA ARG A 662 -20.05 26.95 0.04
C ARG A 662 -20.33 26.55 -1.41
N TYR A 663 -21.52 26.87 -1.94
CA TYR A 663 -21.95 26.53 -3.29
C TYR A 663 -21.90 27.72 -4.26
N ARG A 664 -21.62 28.93 -3.77
CA ARG A 664 -21.30 30.09 -4.61
C ARG A 664 -19.93 29.94 -5.26
#